data_AF-A0A2N5ZJX1-F1
#
_entry.id   AF-A0A2N5ZJX1-F1
#
_cell.length_a   1.000
_cell.length_b   1.000
_cell.length_c   1.000
_cell.angle_alpha   90.00
_cell.angle_beta   90.00
_cell.angle_gamma   90.00
#
_symmetry.space_group_name_H-M   'P 1'
#
loop_
_entity.id
_entity.type
_entity.pdbx_description
1 polymer ?
#
loop_
_entity_poly.entity_id
_entity_poly.type
_entity_poly.pdbx_seq_one_letter_code
_entity_poly.pdbx_strand_id
1 'polypeptide(L)'
;MLAVIGLGILPAKKGVAQVGTLPVADSTSNNRFNLPFNFSDDSYLLIDSTRFRSPLMMDIPDLLKEEVEYDPDNNRYILRSKIGTRDYKAPRYLSVEDYLNYDLETFKHDFWKNRARSENFEHQRALIPQLHIGSRIFETIFGSNTINIKPRGQATLKFGLKYNKTDNPMLAEELRKDITFDFDERIQMNVTGKIGENLTLKLSYDTEASFEFENEMNIRYQGNEDDIIQRIEAGNVSLPLSGTLIQGSQNLFGILSEFKFGKLNITTIFSQQKSEAKNITVEGGAQKRHFEVQSDEYDDNRHYFLSHYFRENYEKALTNYPLIETPVVVQRAEVWVLNKNNVVENTRNIVAFTDLGEGDPDFFQSDQTSSNVSNQENPLPDNYANKLFTTFATNAVRDISTAVNHLTGSFLVNGTDFEVVESARRLEPQEYTLNRALGFISLNTQLRSDEILAVAYEITTGGKSYFVGELTDQMTGSDSTSNAALILKLLKPTSFSPKHMTWDLMMKNIYKLDAYSISREDFMLDVMYNDVAVGTDVFTLPTENENLQGKTLLKVLNLDRLNSQNEYSPNGDGIFDFAEGITINASRGYVIFPVLEPFGNFLRSQFGESDEAQAEADQFVYDVLYDSTKTFAQQITEKNKFSIQGTYKSSSGSEIPLNAINIPRGSVRVTAGGMELIENVDYKVDYYLGRVKILNQGLLSSGTPINISLESNTLFSIQSKTLLGATMEYRVNEELMFGGSILNLTERPLTQKVNVGSEPISNTIMGVNVNYEKEVPFLTKLVDKLPFIETKAPSKIIASAEFAYLKPGHNKAIKHKGEAYLDDFEGATADITLKEPYFWFLASTPKRFEDDYYATANIYDYNRNRAQMSWYFIDPSFYEGNSPVSDNAISKLNTFQVKENQIFPNRDPQQGVYNALSVFNLSFFPNERGPYNFDENADINDSLNNPEDRWAGIQRSVSTSDFEESNIEFIEFWMMDPYAQDEDDGIQRNDPAPALYINLGNISEDVLKDGRRFVENSLPNDGSTTDMDTTAWGLVSRRQPIADGFDDAGRAAQDVGYDGLTNAREVEYLLNEKQVFSSNFLTGLTEEARTSLTEDPAQDDFLYYKEGFFDGNSFYKNNIINRYRYFTNPHGNSQATTGTETRMQTSRPNNEDINDDNTLNQIDAYYEYKIDLSKENLNNLKKYIVDENQISVDMPNGDSKSVKWYQFKIPVQEP
;
A
#
# COMPACT_ATOMS: atom_id res chain seq x y z
N MET A 1 25.60 -13.37 39.58
CA MET A 1 25.78 -12.30 40.58
C MET A 1 27.06 -11.54 40.24
N LEU A 2 26.92 -10.54 39.38
CA LEU A 2 27.75 -9.33 39.31
C LEU A 2 26.86 -8.34 38.57
N ALA A 3 26.30 -7.43 39.35
CA ALA A 3 25.21 -6.55 39.00
C ALA A 3 25.76 -5.12 38.89
N VAL A 4 25.24 -4.38 37.91
CA VAL A 4 25.02 -2.92 37.93
C VAL A 4 26.27 -2.04 38.08
N ILE A 5 26.64 -1.36 36.99
CA ILE A 5 26.83 0.11 36.99
C ILE A 5 26.22 0.65 35.69
N GLY A 6 24.94 1.02 35.77
CA GLY A 6 24.32 1.98 34.86
C GLY A 6 24.57 3.40 35.37
N LEU A 7 24.81 4.31 34.44
CA LEU A 7 24.89 5.75 34.69
C LEU A 7 23.51 6.26 35.13
N GLY A 8 23.40 6.62 36.40
CA GLY A 8 22.26 7.32 36.98
C GLY A 8 22.48 8.84 36.98
N ILE A 9 21.67 9.54 36.21
CA ILE A 9 21.45 10.99 36.30
C ILE A 9 20.65 11.26 37.59
N LEU A 10 21.18 12.06 38.51
CA LEU A 10 20.41 12.66 39.61
C LEU A 10 20.97 14.06 40.00
N PRO A 11 20.16 14.92 40.63
CA PRO A 11 19.92 16.30 40.20
C PRO A 11 20.69 17.36 40.98
N ALA A 12 20.67 18.59 40.43
CA ALA A 12 21.14 19.79 41.09
C ALA A 12 20.20 20.24 42.23
N LYS A 13 20.76 20.51 43.42
CA LYS A 13 20.17 21.47 44.37
C LYS A 13 21.23 22.20 45.22
N LYS A 14 21.33 23.51 44.94
CA LYS A 14 21.66 24.69 45.75
C LYS A 14 22.44 24.53 47.08
N GLY A 15 23.68 25.04 47.05
CA GLY A 15 24.25 26.13 47.88
C GLY A 15 24.06 26.16 49.41
N VAL A 16 25.18 26.34 50.14
CA VAL A 16 25.49 27.53 50.98
C VAL A 16 26.87 27.38 51.69
N ALA A 17 27.55 28.53 51.79
CA ALA A 17 28.61 28.96 52.72
C ALA A 17 30.06 28.47 52.58
N GLN A 18 30.89 29.40 52.08
CA GLN A 18 32.27 29.63 52.51
C GLN A 18 32.38 29.69 54.04
N VAL A 19 33.39 29.02 54.61
CA VAL A 19 34.05 29.47 55.83
C VAL A 19 35.55 29.44 55.56
N GLY A 20 36.16 30.62 55.65
CA GLY A 20 37.55 30.85 55.29
C GLY A 20 38.53 30.27 56.30
N THR A 21 39.65 29.77 55.78
CA THR A 21 40.91 29.70 56.52
C THR A 21 41.78 30.87 56.06
N LEU A 22 42.15 31.69 57.04
CA LEU A 22 42.93 32.92 56.91
C LEU A 22 44.27 32.71 56.20
N PRO A 23 44.79 33.73 55.49
CA PRO A 23 46.17 33.73 55.03
C PRO A 23 47.11 33.74 56.24
N VAL A 24 48.08 32.84 56.28
CA VAL A 24 49.23 32.99 57.18
C VAL A 24 49.98 34.23 56.72
N ALA A 25 50.14 35.18 57.64
CA ALA A 25 50.85 36.43 57.41
C ALA A 25 52.27 36.16 56.91
N ASP A 26 52.64 36.89 55.86
CA ASP A 26 54.00 37.04 55.36
C ASP A 26 54.96 37.39 56.51
N SER A 27 55.88 36.47 56.80
CA SER A 27 56.94 36.65 57.80
C SER A 27 58.33 36.62 57.18
N THR A 28 58.47 36.92 55.88
CA THR A 28 59.78 37.14 55.26
C THR A 28 59.84 38.44 54.45
N SER A 29 59.45 39.55 55.08
CA SER A 29 59.81 40.92 54.67
C SER A 29 61.30 41.24 54.93
N ASN A 30 62.22 40.33 54.55
CA ASN A 30 63.65 40.58 54.57
C ASN A 30 64.35 39.75 53.49
N ASN A 31 64.12 40.11 52.23
CA ASN A 31 65.01 39.72 51.15
C ASN A 31 66.36 40.43 51.37
N ARG A 32 67.38 39.72 51.88
CA ARG A 32 68.74 40.26 52.10
C ARG A 32 69.47 40.63 50.78
N PHE A 33 68.85 40.39 49.63
CA PHE A 33 69.38 40.76 48.33
C PHE A 33 68.34 41.61 47.60
N ASN A 34 68.57 42.92 47.57
CA ASN A 34 67.75 43.88 46.84
C ASN A 34 68.02 43.68 45.33
N LEU A 35 67.27 42.79 44.69
CA LEU A 35 67.43 42.48 43.27
C LEU A 35 66.80 43.58 42.42
N PRO A 36 67.49 44.11 41.39
CA PRO A 36 67.00 45.21 40.54
C PRO A 36 65.72 44.90 39.75
N PHE A 37 65.36 43.62 39.65
CA PHE A 37 64.13 43.14 39.01
C PHE A 37 63.45 42.15 39.95
N ASN A 38 62.21 42.44 40.36
CA ASN A 38 61.39 41.49 41.10
C ASN A 38 60.97 40.35 40.17
N PHE A 39 61.31 39.12 40.50
CA PHE A 39 60.70 37.93 39.92
C PHE A 39 59.92 37.18 41.00
N SER A 40 58.73 36.71 40.65
CA SER A 40 57.98 35.77 41.48
C SER A 40 58.68 34.41 41.41
N ASP A 41 59.21 33.94 42.54
CA ASP A 41 59.76 32.60 42.62
C ASP A 41 58.61 31.59 42.70
N ASP A 42 58.36 30.85 41.61
CA ASP A 42 57.33 29.79 41.52
C ASP A 42 57.80 28.47 42.16
N SER A 43 58.73 28.53 43.13
CA SER A 43 59.30 27.36 43.80
C SER A 43 58.32 26.68 44.78
N TYR A 44 57.20 27.31 45.13
CA TYR A 44 56.22 26.78 46.11
C TYR A 44 54.74 26.84 45.70
N LEU A 45 54.41 27.17 44.44
CA LEU A 45 53.02 27.16 43.97
C LEU A 45 52.66 25.79 43.37
N LEU A 46 51.63 25.16 43.93
CA LEU A 46 50.90 24.05 43.31
C LEU A 46 50.46 24.49 41.90
N ILE A 47 50.60 23.56 40.96
CA ILE A 47 50.48 23.71 39.51
C ILE A 47 49.28 24.60 39.13
N ASP A 48 49.56 25.82 38.69
CA ASP A 48 48.64 26.59 37.87
C ASP A 48 49.14 26.55 36.42
N SER A 49 48.77 25.48 35.71
CA SER A 49 49.01 25.31 34.28
C SER A 49 48.09 26.19 33.41
N THR A 50 47.27 27.06 33.99
CA THR A 50 46.29 27.89 33.26
C THR A 50 46.83 29.22 32.73
N ARG A 51 48.11 29.56 32.98
CA ARG A 51 48.69 30.80 32.44
C ARG A 51 48.97 30.69 30.94
N PHE A 52 48.04 31.19 30.15
CA PHE A 52 48.15 31.42 28.71
C PHE A 52 49.43 32.23 28.40
N ARG A 53 50.42 31.63 27.73
CA ARG A 53 51.60 32.36 27.23
C ARG A 53 51.28 32.96 25.87
N SER A 54 51.41 34.27 25.74
CA SER A 54 51.20 34.99 24.48
C SER A 54 52.18 34.48 23.40
N PRO A 55 51.74 34.33 22.13
CA PRO A 55 52.64 34.05 20.99
C PRO A 55 53.75 35.10 20.78
N LEU A 56 53.64 36.26 21.44
CA LEU A 56 54.66 37.32 21.45
C LEU A 56 55.78 37.09 22.49
N MET A 57 55.65 36.10 23.39
CA MET A 57 56.77 35.68 24.24
C MET A 57 57.67 34.72 23.45
N MET A 58 58.98 34.98 23.45
CA MET A 58 59.97 34.08 22.82
C MET A 58 59.81 32.65 23.34
N ASP A 59 59.96 31.68 22.44
CA ASP A 59 60.02 30.27 22.80
C ASP A 59 61.14 30.02 23.82
N ILE A 60 60.94 29.01 24.67
CA ILE A 60 61.95 28.58 25.64
C ILE A 60 63.18 28.14 24.83
N PRO A 61 64.38 28.72 25.07
CA PRO A 61 65.59 28.34 24.34
C PRO A 61 65.87 26.84 24.45
N ASP A 62 66.34 26.19 23.38
CA ASP A 62 66.68 24.75 23.33
C ASP A 62 67.67 24.28 24.41
N LEU A 63 68.39 25.24 25.01
CA LEU A 63 69.33 25.01 26.11
C LEU A 63 68.64 24.67 27.45
N LEU A 64 67.34 24.95 27.58
CA LEU A 64 66.50 24.66 28.74
C LEU A 64 65.73 23.36 28.49
N LYS A 65 66.02 22.34 29.29
CA LYS A 65 65.38 21.02 29.19
C LYS A 65 64.77 20.61 30.53
N GLU A 66 63.59 20.03 30.49
CA GLU A 66 63.02 19.34 31.65
C GLU A 66 63.28 17.84 31.50
N GLU A 67 63.90 17.25 32.52
CA GLU A 67 64.16 15.82 32.62
C GLU A 67 63.32 15.23 33.75
N VAL A 68 62.68 14.10 33.48
CA VAL A 68 61.93 13.34 34.48
C VAL A 68 62.76 12.12 34.89
N GLU A 69 63.03 12.00 36.19
CA GLU A 69 63.78 10.89 36.79
C GLU A 69 62.85 10.17 37.77
N TYR A 70 62.65 8.86 37.61
CA TYR A 70 61.87 8.07 38.55
C TYR A 70 62.74 7.61 39.72
N ASP A 71 62.31 7.87 40.96
CA ASP A 71 62.96 7.45 42.20
C ASP A 71 62.23 6.19 42.73
N PRO A 72 62.75 4.97 42.43
CA PRO A 72 62.08 3.72 42.77
C PRO A 72 62.06 3.44 44.28
N ASP A 73 63.01 3.97 45.05
CA ASP A 73 63.08 3.75 46.50
C ASP A 73 61.98 4.51 47.26
N ASN A 74 61.51 5.63 46.70
CA ASN A 74 60.51 6.50 47.31
C ASN A 74 59.19 6.60 46.50
N ASN A 75 59.04 5.79 45.45
CA ASN A 75 57.86 5.70 44.57
C ASN A 75 57.34 7.07 44.10
N ARG A 76 58.24 7.89 43.55
CA ARG A 76 57.96 9.28 43.15
C ARG A 76 58.73 9.67 41.88
N TYR A 77 58.20 10.62 41.13
CA TYR A 77 58.88 11.20 39.96
C TYR A 77 59.55 12.52 40.34
N ILE A 78 60.78 12.71 39.87
CA ILE A 78 61.59 13.90 40.08
C ILE A 78 61.66 14.68 38.75
N LEU A 79 61.01 15.83 38.68
CA LEU A 79 61.16 16.76 37.56
C LEU A 79 62.35 17.69 37.80
N ARG A 80 63.35 17.65 36.93
CA ARG A 80 64.53 18.52 36.94
C ARG A 80 64.50 19.47 35.75
N SER A 81 64.45 20.78 35.99
CA SER A 81 64.63 21.77 34.94
C SER A 81 66.12 22.15 34.85
N LYS A 82 66.78 21.78 33.75
CA LYS A 82 68.21 21.95 33.48
C LYS A 82 68.50 23.04 32.46
N ILE A 83 69.58 23.79 32.67
CA ILE A 83 70.22 24.63 31.65
C ILE A 83 71.61 24.06 31.36
N GLY A 84 71.79 23.46 30.17
CA GLY A 84 72.96 22.63 29.88
C GLY A 84 73.08 21.45 30.86
N THR A 85 74.12 21.44 31.71
CA THR A 85 74.37 20.38 32.70
C THR A 85 74.01 20.75 34.13
N ARG A 86 73.49 21.96 34.38
CA ARG A 86 73.16 22.45 35.72
C ARG A 86 71.66 22.55 35.90
N ASP A 87 71.17 22.04 37.03
CA ASP A 87 69.81 22.29 37.49
C ASP A 87 69.68 23.80 37.79
N TYR A 88 68.85 24.51 37.03
CA TYR A 88 68.64 25.95 37.26
C TYR A 88 67.43 26.21 38.16
N LYS A 89 66.63 25.17 38.43
CA LYS A 89 65.56 25.14 39.43
C LYS A 89 65.74 23.94 40.36
N ALA A 90 65.19 24.04 41.57
CA ALA A 90 65.13 22.90 42.48
C ALA A 90 64.30 21.77 41.85
N PRO A 91 64.72 20.50 41.98
CA PRO A 91 63.94 19.36 41.51
C PRO A 91 62.58 19.29 42.22
N ARG A 92 61.53 18.99 41.46
CA ARG A 92 60.17 18.81 41.98
C ARG A 92 59.86 17.33 42.14
N TYR A 93 59.36 16.92 43.30
CA TYR A 93 59.01 15.55 43.60
C TYR A 93 57.49 15.39 43.52
N LEU A 94 57.00 14.56 42.60
CA LEU A 94 55.59 14.26 42.40
C LEU A 94 55.30 12.82 42.81
N SER A 95 54.17 12.58 43.47
CA SER A 95 53.66 11.22 43.60
C SER A 95 53.32 10.65 42.21
N VAL A 96 53.15 9.33 42.11
CA VAL A 96 52.75 8.69 40.84
C VAL A 96 51.43 9.26 40.32
N GLU A 97 50.45 9.51 41.21
CA GLU A 97 49.14 10.05 40.82
C GLU A 97 49.23 11.51 40.40
N ASP A 98 50.02 12.33 41.09
CA ASP A 98 50.25 13.74 40.71
C ASP A 98 50.99 13.85 39.38
N TYR A 99 51.94 12.95 39.12
CA TYR A 99 52.66 12.90 37.84
C TYR A 99 51.74 12.48 36.69
N LEU A 100 50.89 11.46 36.88
CA LEU A 100 49.92 11.04 35.87
C LEU A 100 48.93 12.17 35.54
N ASN A 101 48.43 12.88 36.55
CA ASN A 101 47.56 14.03 36.34
C ASN A 101 48.28 15.18 35.62
N TYR A 102 49.54 15.45 36.00
CA TYR A 102 50.38 16.44 35.34
C TYR A 102 50.65 16.10 33.86
N ASP A 103 50.98 14.84 33.55
CA ASP A 103 51.21 14.36 32.19
C ASP A 103 49.93 14.43 31.35
N LEU A 104 48.79 14.04 31.93
CA LEU A 104 47.49 14.08 31.26
C LEU A 104 47.03 15.50 30.94
N GLU A 105 47.19 16.45 31.88
CA GLU A 105 46.87 17.87 31.63
C GLU A 105 47.83 18.51 30.63
N THR A 106 49.12 18.16 30.67
CA THR A 106 50.11 18.60 29.68
C THR A 106 49.75 18.06 28.29
N PHE A 107 49.39 16.78 28.20
CA PHE A 107 48.91 16.12 26.99
C PHE A 107 47.67 16.80 26.41
N LYS A 108 46.65 17.09 27.23
CA LYS A 108 45.45 17.84 26.80
C LYS A 108 45.82 19.20 26.21
N HIS A 109 46.70 19.93 26.90
CA HIS A 109 47.12 21.26 26.46
C HIS A 109 47.86 21.20 25.12
N ASP A 110 48.81 20.29 24.97
CA ASP A 110 49.55 20.09 23.72
C ASP A 110 48.65 19.58 22.59
N PHE A 111 47.68 18.72 22.89
CA PHE A 111 46.67 18.26 21.93
C PHE A 111 45.87 19.45 21.37
N TRP A 112 45.31 20.30 22.23
CA TRP A 112 44.54 21.48 21.80
C TRP A 112 45.41 22.52 21.09
N LYS A 113 46.64 22.73 21.55
CA LYS A 113 47.62 23.61 20.90
C LYS A 113 47.98 23.13 19.49
N ASN A 114 48.14 21.81 19.29
CA ASN A 114 48.41 21.21 17.99
C ASN A 114 47.17 21.23 17.08
N ARG A 115 45.96 20.97 17.63
CA ARG A 115 44.66 21.09 16.95
C ARG A 115 44.41 22.52 16.44
N ALA A 116 44.70 23.53 17.26
CA ALA A 116 44.56 24.94 16.88
C ALA A 116 45.58 25.37 15.80
N ARG A 117 46.74 24.71 15.73
CA ARG A 117 47.76 24.96 14.69
C ARG A 117 47.51 24.18 13.39
N SER A 118 46.57 23.23 13.37
CA SER A 118 46.37 22.31 12.24
C SER A 118 45.29 22.73 11.22
N GLU A 119 45.03 24.03 11.03
CA GLU A 119 44.16 24.49 9.93
C GLU A 119 44.77 24.25 8.52
N ASN A 120 46.07 23.92 8.42
CA ASN A 120 46.69 23.55 7.14
C ASN A 120 46.70 22.02 6.93
N PHE A 121 45.81 21.56 6.07
CA PHE A 121 45.43 20.17 5.76
C PHE A 121 46.50 19.29 5.05
N GLU A 122 47.78 19.66 5.00
CA GLU A 122 48.73 19.01 4.08
C GLU A 122 49.79 18.07 4.71
N HIS A 123 49.83 17.86 6.02
CA HIS A 123 50.80 16.93 6.62
C HIS A 123 50.13 15.85 7.49
N GLN A 124 50.17 14.60 7.01
CA GLN A 124 49.75 13.36 7.67
C GLN A 124 50.63 13.03 8.90
N ARG A 125 50.55 13.80 9.99
CA ARG A 125 50.94 13.30 11.31
C ARG A 125 49.71 12.74 12.00
N ALA A 126 49.81 11.54 12.56
CA ALA A 126 48.71 10.90 13.29
C ALA A 126 48.19 11.84 14.39
N LEU A 127 46.91 12.21 14.33
CA LEU A 127 46.27 13.16 15.26
C LEU A 127 46.20 12.68 16.72
N ILE A 128 46.45 11.39 16.97
CA ILE A 128 46.47 10.78 18.30
C ILE A 128 47.86 10.13 18.50
N PRO A 129 48.72 10.65 19.38
CA PRO A 129 49.98 10.00 19.76
C PRO A 129 49.69 8.63 20.39
N GLN A 130 50.62 7.68 20.24
CA GLN A 130 50.48 6.37 20.90
C GLN A 130 50.41 6.58 22.42
N LEU A 131 49.31 6.15 23.03
CA LEU A 131 49.13 6.22 24.48
C LEU A 131 49.89 5.07 25.12
N HIS A 132 50.75 5.39 26.09
CA HIS A 132 51.52 4.41 26.84
C HIS A 132 50.94 4.31 28.26
N ILE A 133 50.49 3.12 28.65
CA ILE A 133 49.99 2.87 30.02
C ILE A 133 51.12 2.26 30.85
N GLY A 134 51.59 2.99 31.86
CA GLY A 134 52.65 2.54 32.77
C GLY A 134 52.20 1.51 33.81
N SER A 135 51.61 0.38 33.39
CA SER A 135 51.14 -0.69 34.28
C SER A 135 51.66 -2.05 33.85
N ARG A 136 52.37 -2.73 34.74
CA ARG A 136 52.87 -4.10 34.52
C ARG A 136 51.74 -5.12 34.34
N ILE A 137 50.59 -4.88 34.96
CA ILE A 137 49.38 -5.72 34.82
C ILE A 137 48.81 -5.59 33.40
N PHE A 138 48.82 -4.36 32.86
CA PHE A 138 48.36 -4.08 31.50
C PHE A 138 49.26 -4.77 30.47
N GLU A 139 50.59 -4.66 30.62
CA GLU A 139 51.56 -5.35 29.77
C GLU A 139 51.38 -6.88 29.80
N THR A 140 51.09 -7.45 30.97
CA THR A 140 50.92 -8.91 31.12
C THR A 140 49.66 -9.42 30.39
N ILE A 141 48.57 -8.65 30.40
CA ILE A 141 47.30 -9.05 29.77
C ILE A 141 47.31 -8.73 28.27
N PHE A 142 47.83 -7.56 27.89
CA PHE A 142 47.75 -7.05 26.52
C PHE A 142 49.03 -7.23 25.71
N GLY A 143 50.11 -7.75 26.29
CA GLY A 143 51.42 -8.00 25.64
C GLY A 143 52.27 -6.74 25.42
N SER A 144 51.68 -5.54 25.49
CA SER A 144 52.37 -4.27 25.34
C SER A 144 51.58 -3.15 26.00
N ASN A 145 52.28 -2.06 26.36
CA ASN A 145 51.69 -0.88 27.00
C ASN A 145 51.15 0.16 26.00
N THR A 146 51.14 -0.16 24.71
CA THR A 146 50.75 0.78 23.65
C THR A 146 49.26 0.69 23.31
N ILE A 147 48.58 1.83 23.20
CA ILE A 147 47.24 1.94 22.62
C ILE A 147 47.33 2.76 21.34
N ASN A 148 46.90 2.17 20.24
CA ASN A 148 46.92 2.77 18.92
C ASN A 148 45.53 2.71 18.28
N ILE A 149 44.78 3.79 18.34
CA ILE A 149 43.44 3.90 17.76
C ILE A 149 43.48 4.85 16.56
N LYS A 150 43.01 4.38 15.40
CA LYS A 150 42.99 5.11 14.14
C LYS A 150 41.55 5.23 13.63
N PRO A 151 40.83 6.29 14.00
CA PRO A 151 39.54 6.61 13.39
C PRO A 151 39.77 7.21 11.98
N ARG A 152 38.91 6.84 11.03
CA ARG A 152 38.85 7.36 9.66
C ARG A 152 37.39 7.59 9.30
N GLY A 153 37.08 8.67 8.60
CA GLY A 153 35.71 8.95 8.18
C GLY A 153 35.30 10.40 8.44
N GLN A 154 34.00 10.64 8.37
CA GLN A 154 33.37 11.96 8.57
C GLN A 154 32.14 11.83 9.46
N ALA A 155 31.84 12.88 10.21
CA ALA A 155 30.60 13.02 10.97
C ALA A 155 30.04 14.41 10.70
N THR A 156 28.81 14.46 10.19
CA THR A 156 28.11 15.71 9.87
C THR A 156 26.86 15.79 10.73
N LEU A 157 26.69 16.90 11.44
CA LEU A 157 25.48 17.22 12.18
C LEU A 157 24.83 18.43 11.50
N LYS A 158 23.58 18.31 11.09
CA LYS A 158 22.78 19.40 10.52
C LYS A 158 21.69 19.76 11.50
N PHE A 159 21.64 21.05 11.82
CA PHE A 159 20.58 21.64 12.63
C PHE A 159 19.81 22.62 11.73
N GLY A 160 18.51 22.41 11.61
CA GLY A 160 17.62 23.24 10.81
C GLY A 160 16.36 23.60 11.58
N LEU A 161 15.73 24.70 11.19
CA LEU A 161 14.35 24.99 11.56
C LEU A 161 13.55 24.92 10.26
N LYS A 162 12.63 23.95 10.16
CA LYS A 162 11.73 23.80 9.03
C LYS A 162 10.44 24.55 9.35
N TYR A 163 10.12 25.55 8.54
CA TYR A 163 8.84 26.22 8.57
C TYR A 163 8.06 25.82 7.33
N ASN A 164 6.97 25.08 7.53
CA ASN A 164 6.06 24.69 6.47
C ASN A 164 4.77 25.50 6.62
N LYS A 165 4.42 26.24 5.57
CA LYS A 165 3.11 26.90 5.45
C LYS A 165 2.40 26.29 4.25
N THR A 166 1.22 25.76 4.48
CA THR A 166 0.30 25.33 3.42
C THR A 166 -0.87 26.28 3.37
N ASP A 167 -1.21 26.79 2.20
CA ASP A 167 -2.38 27.63 2.01
C ASP A 167 -3.62 26.80 1.66
N ASN A 168 -3.59 25.48 1.91
CA ASN A 168 -4.72 24.59 1.69
C ASN A 168 -5.92 25.00 2.58
N PRO A 169 -7.04 25.48 1.99
CA PRO A 169 -8.23 25.91 2.72
C PRO A 169 -8.87 24.81 3.55
N MET A 170 -8.73 23.56 3.12
CA MET A 170 -9.38 22.39 3.72
C MET A 170 -8.84 22.08 5.11
N LEU A 171 -7.64 22.57 5.44
CA LEU A 171 -7.06 22.47 6.77
C LEU A 171 -7.50 23.66 7.62
N ALA A 172 -7.75 23.43 8.91
CA ALA A 172 -7.93 24.51 9.88
C ALA A 172 -6.68 25.42 9.87
N GLU A 173 -6.87 26.74 10.08
CA GLU A 173 -5.80 27.73 9.92
C GLU A 173 -4.57 27.45 10.80
N GLU A 174 -4.77 26.91 11.99
CA GLU A 174 -3.69 26.56 12.91
C GLU A 174 -2.86 25.37 12.43
N LEU A 175 -3.49 24.44 11.68
CA LEU A 175 -2.83 23.28 11.08
C LEU A 175 -2.09 23.63 9.77
N ARG A 176 -2.31 24.83 9.24
CA ARG A 176 -1.67 25.30 8.00
C ARG A 176 -0.21 25.75 8.20
N LYS A 177 0.21 25.99 9.44
CA LYS A 177 1.57 26.48 9.77
C LYS A 177 2.22 25.53 10.76
N ASP A 178 3.26 24.82 10.31
CA ASP A 178 4.06 23.95 11.15
C ASP A 178 5.51 24.44 11.25
N ILE A 179 6.07 24.42 12.47
CA ILE A 179 7.45 24.78 12.75
C ILE A 179 8.11 23.58 13.43
N THR A 180 8.92 22.84 12.70
CA THR A 180 9.63 21.68 13.21
C THR A 180 11.13 21.97 13.35
N PHE A 181 11.73 21.56 14.46
CA PHE A 181 13.18 21.50 14.58
C PHE A 181 13.71 20.27 13.84
N ASP A 182 14.58 20.48 12.86
CA ASP A 182 15.16 19.43 12.02
C ASP A 182 16.58 19.11 12.49
N PHE A 183 16.81 17.86 12.90
CA PHE A 183 18.11 17.36 13.34
C PHE A 183 18.48 16.13 12.51
N ASP A 184 19.51 16.26 11.67
CA ASP A 184 20.02 15.18 10.81
C ASP A 184 21.49 14.88 11.18
N GLU A 185 21.76 13.64 11.59
CA GLU A 185 23.07 13.14 11.97
C GLU A 185 23.57 12.13 10.94
N ARG A 186 24.73 12.43 10.34
CA ARG A 186 25.39 11.58 9.34
C ARG A 186 26.80 11.21 9.80
N ILE A 187 26.93 10.07 10.44
CA ILE A 187 28.23 9.52 10.86
C ILE A 187 28.61 8.41 9.90
N GLN A 188 29.77 8.56 9.26
CA GLN A 188 30.44 7.53 8.45
C GLN A 188 31.85 7.33 9.01
N MET A 189 32.02 6.37 9.89
CA MET A 189 33.25 6.19 10.67
C MET A 189 33.74 4.75 10.65
N ASN A 190 35.02 4.59 10.31
CA ASN A 190 35.78 3.36 10.41
C ASN A 190 36.91 3.54 11.44
N VAL A 191 36.84 2.81 12.55
CA VAL A 191 37.84 2.82 13.62
C VAL A 191 38.59 1.50 13.64
N THR A 192 39.92 1.56 13.53
CA THR A 192 40.78 0.40 13.81
C THR A 192 41.69 0.72 14.98
N GLY A 193 41.59 -0.06 16.04
CA GLY A 193 42.40 0.06 17.25
C GLY A 193 43.22 -1.20 17.52
N LYS A 194 44.45 -1.04 17.99
CA LYS A 194 45.22 -2.11 18.62
C LYS A 194 45.61 -1.66 20.03
N ILE A 195 45.23 -2.45 21.02
CA ILE A 195 45.56 -2.26 22.43
C ILE A 195 46.57 -3.36 22.79
N GLY A 196 47.82 -2.95 22.99
CA GLY A 196 48.98 -3.80 23.11
C GLY A 196 49.22 -4.64 21.84
N GLU A 197 49.55 -5.91 22.04
CA GLU A 197 49.68 -6.92 20.99
C GLU A 197 48.43 -7.82 20.85
N ASN A 198 47.68 -7.99 21.94
CA ASN A 198 46.67 -9.04 22.08
C ASN A 198 45.23 -8.58 21.80
N LEU A 199 44.89 -7.28 21.93
CA LEU A 199 43.52 -6.80 21.71
C LEU A 199 43.43 -5.94 20.44
N THR A 200 42.52 -6.32 19.54
CA THR A 200 42.22 -5.61 18.29
C THR A 200 40.76 -5.17 18.29
N LEU A 201 40.52 -3.90 17.95
CA LEU A 201 39.21 -3.30 17.77
C LEU A 201 39.03 -2.93 16.30
N LYS A 202 37.91 -3.32 15.70
CA LYS A 202 37.43 -2.85 14.41
C LYS A 202 35.98 -2.41 14.58
N LEU A 203 35.67 -1.18 14.19
CA LEU A 203 34.31 -0.64 14.19
C LEU A 203 34.09 0.03 12.84
N SER A 204 33.06 -0.36 12.12
CA SER A 204 32.52 0.33 10.96
C SER A 204 31.10 0.76 11.33
N TYR A 205 30.82 2.05 11.24
CA TYR A 205 29.53 2.61 11.60
C TYR A 205 29.15 3.68 10.59
N ASP A 206 28.02 3.46 9.93
CA ASP A 206 27.39 4.35 8.98
C ASP A 206 25.91 4.52 9.36
N THR A 207 25.51 5.76 9.65
CA THR A 207 24.11 6.11 9.95
C THR A 207 23.25 6.17 8.68
N GLU A 208 23.86 6.27 7.50
CA GLU A 208 23.20 6.19 6.19
C GLU A 208 23.26 4.77 5.60
N ALA A 209 23.78 3.79 6.36
CA ALA A 209 23.74 2.38 5.96
C ALA A 209 22.31 1.95 5.63
N SER A 210 22.12 1.37 4.45
CA SER A 210 20.80 0.83 4.08
C SER A 210 20.48 -0.44 4.88
N PHE A 211 21.50 -1.11 5.41
CA PHE A 211 21.34 -2.36 6.15
C PHE A 211 22.14 -2.39 7.46
N GLU A 212 21.52 -2.92 8.52
CA GLU A 212 22.15 -3.00 9.85
C GLU A 212 23.44 -3.86 9.86
N PHE A 213 23.59 -4.82 8.94
CA PHE A 213 24.80 -5.64 8.85
C PHE A 213 26.02 -4.90 8.31
N GLU A 214 25.84 -3.74 7.66
CA GLU A 214 26.95 -2.88 7.23
C GLU A 214 27.64 -2.22 8.43
N ASN A 215 26.92 -2.12 9.55
CA ASN A 215 27.44 -1.67 10.83
C ASN A 215 28.11 -2.84 11.56
N GLU A 216 29.40 -3.00 11.31
CA GLU A 216 30.21 -4.07 11.90
C GLU A 216 31.00 -3.58 13.12
N MET A 217 30.97 -4.36 14.18
CA MET A 217 31.82 -4.17 15.35
C MET A 217 32.51 -5.50 15.65
N ASN A 218 33.84 -5.55 15.64
CA ASN A 218 34.60 -6.73 16.03
C ASN A 218 35.69 -6.35 17.03
N ILE A 219 35.58 -6.88 18.24
CA ILE A 219 36.61 -6.80 19.27
C ILE A 219 37.20 -8.20 19.40
N ARG A 220 38.51 -8.34 19.15
CA ARG A 220 39.21 -9.62 19.23
C ARG A 220 40.35 -9.53 20.23
N TYR A 221 40.30 -10.37 21.26
CA TYR A 221 41.43 -10.71 22.11
C TYR A 221 42.07 -12.02 21.61
N GLN A 222 43.39 -12.01 21.43
CA GLN A 222 44.19 -13.16 21.02
C GLN A 222 45.21 -13.46 22.13
N GLY A 223 45.11 -14.64 22.73
CA GLY A 223 46.11 -15.14 23.68
C GLY A 223 47.34 -15.71 22.97
N ASN A 224 48.40 -15.93 23.74
CA ASN A 224 49.62 -16.59 23.26
C ASN A 224 49.38 -18.10 23.05
N GLU A 225 50.32 -18.77 22.37
CA GLU A 225 50.20 -20.20 22.05
C GLU A 225 50.01 -21.10 23.29
N ASP A 226 50.63 -20.72 24.41
CA ASP A 226 50.59 -21.45 25.69
C ASP A 226 49.41 -21.05 26.61
N ASP A 227 48.60 -20.05 26.23
CA ASP A 227 47.49 -19.58 27.06
C ASP A 227 46.25 -20.49 26.95
N ILE A 228 45.52 -20.69 28.06
CA ILE A 228 44.26 -21.46 28.02
C ILE A 228 43.21 -20.75 27.15
N ILE A 229 43.11 -19.43 27.30
CA ILE A 229 42.22 -18.59 26.49
C ILE A 229 42.94 -18.28 25.19
N GLN A 230 42.52 -18.90 24.10
CA GLN A 230 43.13 -18.70 22.78
C GLN A 230 42.56 -17.46 22.11
N ARG A 231 41.22 -17.30 22.15
CA ARG A 231 40.54 -16.23 21.45
C ARG A 231 39.26 -15.83 22.17
N ILE A 232 39.00 -14.54 22.30
CA ILE A 232 37.68 -14.01 22.67
C ILE A 232 37.31 -12.97 21.63
N GLU A 233 36.19 -13.16 20.95
CA GLU A 233 35.62 -12.19 20.01
C GLU A 233 34.29 -11.67 20.54
N ALA A 234 34.05 -10.37 20.38
CA ALA A 234 32.80 -9.72 20.72
C ALA A 234 32.32 -8.81 19.57
N GLY A 235 31.00 -8.76 19.35
CA GLY A 235 30.35 -8.10 18.21
C GLY A 235 30.10 -9.10 17.08
N ASN A 236 30.40 -8.76 15.82
CA ASN A 236 30.28 -9.65 14.68
C ASN A 236 31.29 -10.80 14.78
N VAL A 237 30.79 -12.02 14.92
CA VAL A 237 31.54 -13.28 15.06
C VAL A 237 31.03 -14.32 14.07
N SER A 238 31.86 -15.30 13.76
CA SER A 238 31.51 -16.46 12.93
C SER A 238 31.82 -17.75 13.69
N LEU A 239 30.95 -18.76 13.57
CA LEU A 239 31.13 -20.06 14.19
C LEU A 239 31.36 -21.13 13.11
N PRO A 240 32.58 -21.27 12.56
CA PRO A 240 32.87 -22.39 11.68
C PRO A 240 32.85 -23.71 12.48
N LEU A 241 32.14 -24.72 11.97
CA LEU A 241 32.08 -26.06 12.54
C LEU A 241 32.76 -27.07 11.60
N SER A 242 33.36 -28.11 12.17
CA SER A 242 34.11 -29.12 11.41
C SER A 242 33.25 -30.24 10.82
N GLY A 243 31.95 -30.27 11.12
CA GLY A 243 30.99 -31.23 10.59
C GLY A 243 30.14 -30.67 9.45
N THR A 244 29.47 -31.57 8.72
CA THR A 244 28.58 -31.28 7.59
C THR A 244 27.09 -31.31 8.00
N LEU A 245 26.73 -32.09 9.03
CA LEU A 245 25.34 -32.18 9.53
C LEU A 245 24.94 -31.01 10.43
N ILE A 246 25.88 -30.45 11.19
CA ILE A 246 25.65 -29.25 12.01
C ILE A 246 26.47 -28.12 11.40
N GLN A 247 25.78 -27.20 10.74
CA GLN A 247 26.38 -26.04 10.12
C GLN A 247 26.34 -24.86 11.09
N GLY A 248 27.48 -24.20 11.28
CA GLY A 248 27.53 -22.99 12.09
C GLY A 248 27.33 -21.74 11.25
N SER A 249 26.67 -20.74 11.83
CA SER A 249 26.34 -19.48 11.14
C SER A 249 27.56 -18.56 11.04
N GLN A 250 27.66 -17.84 9.92
CA GLN A 250 28.78 -16.94 9.63
C GLN A 250 28.54 -15.50 10.06
N ASN A 251 27.27 -15.07 10.25
CA ASN A 251 26.92 -13.69 10.59
C ASN A 251 26.15 -13.60 11.91
N LEU A 252 26.90 -13.60 13.01
CA LEU A 252 26.39 -13.58 14.38
C LEU A 252 26.85 -12.32 15.10
N PHE A 253 26.01 -11.70 15.92
CA PHE A 253 26.41 -10.59 16.80
C PHE A 253 26.38 -11.05 18.26
N GLY A 254 27.54 -11.19 18.89
CA GLY A 254 27.63 -11.76 20.23
C GLY A 254 29.05 -11.91 20.74
N ILE A 255 29.26 -12.92 21.58
CA ILE A 255 30.55 -13.27 22.17
C ILE A 255 30.88 -14.70 21.77
N LEU A 256 32.08 -14.89 21.20
CA LEU A 256 32.68 -16.18 20.93
C LEU A 256 33.95 -16.31 21.77
N SER A 257 34.11 -17.44 22.45
CA SER A 257 35.29 -17.71 23.28
C SER A 257 35.87 -19.08 22.93
N GLU A 258 37.18 -19.14 22.72
CA GLU A 258 37.92 -20.36 22.43
C GLU A 258 38.94 -20.65 23.53
N PHE A 259 38.88 -21.87 24.04
CA PHE A 259 39.74 -22.37 25.08
C PHE A 259 40.51 -23.60 24.60
N LYS A 260 41.80 -23.71 24.91
CA LYS A 260 42.64 -24.86 24.56
C LYS A 260 43.20 -25.49 25.84
N PHE A 261 42.74 -26.69 26.15
CA PHE A 261 43.22 -27.52 27.24
C PHE A 261 44.06 -28.69 26.68
N GLY A 262 45.31 -28.40 26.35
CA GLY A 262 46.21 -29.37 25.73
C GLY A 262 45.75 -29.77 24.33
N LYS A 263 45.14 -30.96 24.21
CA LYS A 263 44.61 -31.52 22.96
C LYS A 263 43.10 -31.27 22.75
N LEU A 264 42.43 -30.70 23.76
CA LEU A 264 41.01 -30.38 23.73
C LEU A 264 40.82 -28.88 23.45
N ASN A 265 40.16 -28.55 22.34
CA ASN A 265 39.68 -27.20 22.06
C ASN A 265 38.20 -27.13 22.43
N ILE A 266 37.78 -26.06 23.11
CA ILE A 266 36.39 -25.80 23.45
C ILE A 266 36.04 -24.41 22.89
N THR A 267 35.04 -24.34 22.02
CA THR A 267 34.51 -23.07 21.50
C THR A 267 33.11 -22.85 22.05
N THR A 268 32.86 -21.72 22.69
CA THR A 268 31.53 -21.34 23.21
C THR A 268 31.03 -20.10 22.52
N ILE A 269 29.72 -20.02 22.28
CA ILE A 269 29.09 -18.87 21.65
C ILE A 269 27.82 -18.45 22.41
N PHE A 270 27.67 -17.14 22.57
CA PHE A 270 26.44 -16.48 23.02
C PHE A 270 26.19 -15.33 22.04
N SER A 271 25.21 -15.47 21.16
CA SER A 271 25.03 -14.51 20.07
C SER A 271 23.60 -14.36 19.64
N GLN A 272 23.32 -13.26 18.95
CA GLN A 272 22.13 -13.08 18.14
C GLN A 272 22.49 -13.37 16.68
N GLN A 273 21.75 -14.29 16.05
CA GLN A 273 21.90 -14.60 14.64
C GLN A 273 21.16 -13.55 13.81
N LYS A 274 21.84 -12.97 12.81
CA LYS A 274 21.29 -11.92 11.93
C LYS A 274 20.98 -12.40 10.50
N SER A 275 21.15 -13.69 10.25
CA SER A 275 21.06 -14.31 8.92
C SER A 275 20.15 -15.53 8.92
N GLU A 276 19.68 -15.89 7.72
CA GLU A 276 18.84 -17.06 7.47
C GLU A 276 19.41 -17.93 6.36
N ALA A 277 19.34 -19.25 6.52
CA ALA A 277 19.78 -20.19 5.50
C ALA A 277 18.64 -20.45 4.50
N LYS A 278 18.93 -20.35 3.20
CA LYS A 278 18.00 -20.59 2.09
C LYS A 278 18.56 -21.64 1.15
N ASN A 279 17.71 -22.55 0.67
CA ASN A 279 18.10 -23.59 -0.28
C ASN A 279 17.24 -23.49 -1.56
N ILE A 280 17.87 -23.57 -2.73
CA ILE A 280 17.25 -23.38 -4.04
C ILE A 280 17.67 -24.55 -4.93
N THR A 281 16.71 -25.24 -5.54
CA THR A 281 16.98 -26.38 -6.43
C THR A 281 16.67 -26.00 -7.87
N VAL A 282 17.56 -26.33 -8.81
CA VAL A 282 17.42 -26.01 -10.24
C VAL A 282 17.78 -27.21 -11.12
N GLU A 283 17.02 -27.43 -12.19
CA GLU A 283 17.23 -28.51 -13.15
C GLU A 283 17.36 -27.96 -14.59
N GLY A 284 18.42 -28.31 -15.30
CA GLY A 284 18.57 -27.99 -16.74
C GLY A 284 18.84 -26.51 -17.07
N GLY A 285 19.45 -25.74 -16.16
CA GLY A 285 19.98 -24.40 -16.44
C GLY A 285 19.00 -23.23 -16.40
N ALA A 286 17.70 -23.49 -16.25
CA ALA A 286 16.68 -22.52 -15.96
C ALA A 286 15.78 -23.07 -14.85
N GLN A 287 15.32 -22.20 -13.95
CA GLN A 287 14.41 -22.60 -12.88
C GLN A 287 13.06 -22.99 -13.50
N LYS A 288 12.67 -24.27 -13.39
CA LYS A 288 11.27 -24.66 -13.59
C LYS A 288 10.46 -24.00 -12.47
N ARG A 289 9.48 -23.20 -12.84
CA ARG A 289 8.54 -22.61 -11.87
C ARG A 289 7.30 -23.47 -11.87
N HIS A 290 6.91 -23.93 -10.69
CA HIS A 290 5.61 -24.52 -10.49
C HIS A 290 4.55 -23.41 -10.47
N PHE A 291 3.40 -23.69 -11.05
CA PHE A 291 2.22 -22.85 -10.94
C PHE A 291 1.04 -23.74 -10.57
N GLU A 292 0.11 -23.15 -9.84
CA GLU A 292 -1.18 -23.71 -9.51
C GLU A 292 -2.16 -22.54 -9.59
N VAL A 293 -3.24 -22.74 -10.35
CA VAL A 293 -4.33 -21.77 -10.53
C VAL A 293 -5.63 -22.52 -10.28
N GLN A 294 -6.48 -22.04 -9.38
CA GLN A 294 -7.76 -22.69 -9.11
C GLN A 294 -8.77 -22.43 -10.24
N SER A 295 -9.77 -23.29 -10.37
CA SER A 295 -10.77 -23.17 -11.45
C SER A 295 -11.60 -21.88 -11.38
N ASP A 296 -11.78 -21.31 -10.20
CA ASP A 296 -12.45 -20.03 -9.98
C ASP A 296 -11.57 -18.80 -10.32
N GLU A 297 -10.26 -18.97 -10.45
CA GLU A 297 -9.29 -17.92 -10.76
C GLU A 297 -9.16 -17.63 -12.27
N TYR A 298 -10.27 -17.71 -13.01
CA TYR A 298 -10.30 -17.24 -14.39
C TYR A 298 -10.03 -15.73 -14.46
N ASP A 299 -9.43 -15.27 -15.57
CA ASP A 299 -9.04 -13.87 -15.79
C ASP A 299 -10.28 -13.03 -16.16
N ASP A 300 -11.02 -12.59 -15.14
CA ASP A 300 -12.28 -11.87 -15.27
C ASP A 300 -12.10 -10.44 -15.81
N ASN A 301 -13.18 -9.88 -16.36
CA ASN A 301 -13.24 -8.49 -16.84
C ASN A 301 -12.18 -8.07 -17.89
N ARG A 302 -11.64 -9.02 -18.65
CA ARG A 302 -10.64 -8.78 -19.73
C ARG A 302 -10.98 -9.35 -21.08
N HIS A 303 -11.69 -10.47 -21.11
CA HIS A 303 -11.87 -11.29 -22.30
C HIS A 303 -13.34 -11.34 -22.70
N TYR A 304 -13.66 -10.90 -23.91
CA TYR A 304 -15.06 -10.78 -24.37
C TYR A 304 -15.23 -11.27 -25.80
N PHE A 305 -16.23 -12.10 -26.03
CA PHE A 305 -16.77 -12.35 -27.37
C PHE A 305 -17.42 -11.09 -27.94
N LEU A 306 -17.33 -10.91 -29.25
CA LEU A 306 -17.90 -9.74 -29.93
C LEU A 306 -19.43 -9.84 -30.13
N SER A 307 -20.00 -11.04 -30.04
CA SER A 307 -21.45 -11.32 -30.08
C SER A 307 -21.73 -12.76 -29.68
N HIS A 308 -23.01 -13.08 -29.42
CA HIS A 308 -23.43 -14.44 -29.12
C HIS A 308 -23.16 -15.40 -30.27
N TYR A 309 -23.19 -14.93 -31.53
CA TYR A 309 -22.78 -15.72 -32.69
C TYR A 309 -21.38 -16.34 -32.53
N PHE A 310 -20.40 -15.56 -32.06
CA PHE A 310 -19.03 -16.07 -31.89
C PHE A 310 -18.93 -17.05 -30.72
N ARG A 311 -19.65 -16.78 -29.62
CA ARG A 311 -19.77 -17.68 -28.47
C ARG A 311 -20.33 -19.04 -28.90
N GLU A 312 -21.51 -19.07 -29.52
CA GLU A 312 -22.22 -20.30 -29.93
C GLU A 312 -21.51 -21.14 -31.00
N ASN A 313 -20.52 -20.53 -31.68
CA ASN A 313 -19.69 -21.20 -32.68
C ASN A 313 -18.26 -21.49 -32.19
N TYR A 314 -17.89 -21.07 -30.98
CA TYR A 314 -16.52 -21.20 -30.46
C TYR A 314 -16.07 -22.66 -30.42
N GLU A 315 -16.83 -23.54 -29.76
CA GLU A 315 -16.48 -24.96 -29.63
C GLU A 315 -16.55 -25.71 -30.98
N LYS A 316 -17.52 -25.33 -31.82
CA LYS A 316 -17.67 -25.88 -33.17
C LYS A 316 -16.46 -25.54 -34.03
N ALA A 317 -16.01 -24.28 -34.00
CA ALA A 317 -14.85 -23.82 -34.74
C ALA A 317 -13.54 -24.49 -34.28
N LEU A 318 -13.49 -24.93 -33.02
CA LEU A 318 -12.34 -25.61 -32.42
C LEU A 318 -12.46 -27.14 -32.42
N THR A 319 -13.53 -27.71 -33.00
CA THR A 319 -13.73 -29.16 -33.02
C THR A 319 -12.58 -29.92 -33.70
N ASN A 320 -11.85 -29.32 -34.62
CA ASN A 320 -10.70 -29.96 -35.31
C ASN A 320 -9.40 -29.13 -35.21
N TYR A 321 -9.17 -28.44 -34.08
CA TYR A 321 -7.94 -27.66 -33.89
C TYR A 321 -6.69 -28.56 -34.12
N PRO A 322 -5.60 -28.04 -34.73
CA PRO A 322 -5.23 -26.62 -34.87
C PRO A 322 -5.90 -25.87 -36.03
N LEU A 323 -6.65 -26.54 -36.90
CA LEU A 323 -7.43 -25.85 -37.94
C LEU A 323 -8.70 -25.25 -37.32
N ILE A 324 -8.85 -23.94 -37.43
CA ILE A 324 -10.05 -23.23 -36.97
C ILE A 324 -11.09 -23.24 -38.10
N GLU A 325 -12.22 -23.92 -37.88
CA GLU A 325 -13.30 -24.05 -38.85
C GLU A 325 -14.34 -22.94 -38.67
N THR A 326 -14.12 -21.79 -39.32
CA THR A 326 -15.07 -20.67 -39.28
C THR A 326 -15.35 -20.10 -40.68
N PRO A 327 -16.62 -19.83 -41.04
CA PRO A 327 -16.96 -19.13 -42.27
C PRO A 327 -16.86 -17.60 -42.16
N VAL A 328 -16.59 -17.06 -40.96
CA VAL A 328 -16.59 -15.63 -40.65
C VAL A 328 -15.21 -15.21 -40.15
N VAL A 329 -14.70 -14.09 -40.67
CA VAL A 329 -13.45 -13.49 -40.19
C VAL A 329 -13.69 -12.03 -39.83
N VAL A 330 -13.28 -11.64 -38.63
CA VAL A 330 -13.29 -10.25 -38.18
C VAL A 330 -12.11 -9.51 -38.82
N GLN A 331 -12.38 -8.46 -39.60
CA GLN A 331 -11.33 -7.69 -40.27
C GLN A 331 -10.71 -6.65 -39.34
N ARG A 332 -11.58 -5.93 -38.62
CA ARG A 332 -11.24 -4.83 -37.72
C ARG A 332 -12.30 -4.67 -36.64
N ALA A 333 -11.89 -4.14 -35.50
CA ALA A 333 -12.76 -3.75 -34.40
C ALA A 333 -12.26 -2.41 -33.83
N GLU A 334 -13.20 -1.58 -33.39
CA GLU A 334 -12.96 -0.41 -32.54
C GLU A 334 -13.57 -0.70 -31.18
N VAL A 335 -12.77 -0.53 -30.12
CA VAL A 335 -13.17 -0.81 -28.75
C VAL A 335 -13.22 0.51 -27.99
N TRP A 336 -14.31 0.73 -27.27
CA TRP A 336 -14.61 1.96 -26.56
C TRP A 336 -14.84 1.68 -25.08
N VAL A 337 -14.22 2.51 -24.23
CA VAL A 337 -14.28 2.42 -22.77
C VAL A 337 -14.51 3.81 -22.16
N LEU A 338 -14.86 3.85 -20.88
CA LEU A 338 -14.95 5.11 -20.12
C LEU A 338 -13.61 5.88 -20.12
N ASN A 339 -13.68 7.21 -20.15
CA ASN A 339 -12.51 8.07 -20.28
C ASN A 339 -12.02 8.61 -18.93
N LYS A 340 -11.56 7.72 -18.05
CA LYS A 340 -11.09 8.10 -16.71
C LYS A 340 -9.79 8.92 -16.68
N ASN A 341 -9.04 8.94 -17.78
CA ASN A 341 -7.72 9.60 -17.83
C ASN A 341 -7.76 11.00 -18.47
N ASN A 342 -8.94 11.60 -18.63
CA ASN A 342 -9.10 12.92 -19.28
C ASN A 342 -8.42 13.00 -20.66
N VAL A 343 -8.44 11.90 -21.44
CA VAL A 343 -7.85 11.90 -22.78
C VAL A 343 -8.74 12.73 -23.69
N VAL A 344 -8.18 13.71 -24.39
CA VAL A 344 -8.97 14.61 -25.27
C VAL A 344 -8.93 14.21 -26.75
N GLU A 345 -8.05 13.28 -27.12
CA GLU A 345 -7.91 12.78 -28.50
C GLU A 345 -8.67 11.47 -28.69
N ASN A 346 -9.23 11.26 -29.89
CA ASN A 346 -9.98 10.05 -30.25
C ASN A 346 -11.15 9.71 -29.30
N THR A 347 -11.78 10.72 -28.70
CA THR A 347 -12.99 10.56 -27.89
C THR A 347 -14.25 10.84 -28.69
N ARG A 348 -15.35 10.16 -28.33
CA ARG A 348 -16.66 10.35 -28.93
C ARG A 348 -17.76 10.08 -27.92
N ASN A 349 -18.86 10.78 -28.11
CA ASN A 349 -20.15 10.42 -27.53
C ASN A 349 -20.59 9.07 -28.10
N ILE A 350 -21.09 8.17 -27.27
CA ILE A 350 -21.57 6.86 -27.70
C ILE A 350 -22.94 6.52 -27.08
N VAL A 351 -23.77 5.83 -27.85
CA VAL A 351 -24.95 5.12 -27.37
C VAL A 351 -24.73 3.65 -27.69
N ALA A 352 -24.49 2.85 -26.66
CA ALA A 352 -24.20 1.44 -26.79
C ALA A 352 -25.45 0.62 -26.46
N PHE A 353 -25.88 -0.24 -27.38
CA PHE A 353 -27.04 -1.11 -27.20
C PHE A 353 -26.62 -2.54 -26.92
N THR A 354 -27.31 -3.20 -25.98
CA THR A 354 -27.09 -4.61 -25.61
C THR A 354 -27.33 -5.55 -26.79
N ASP A 355 -28.50 -5.47 -27.40
CA ASP A 355 -28.91 -6.42 -28.44
C ASP A 355 -28.40 -6.04 -29.85
N LEU A 356 -27.63 -4.95 -30.01
CA LEU A 356 -27.18 -4.57 -31.36
C LEU A 356 -26.32 -5.69 -31.97
N GLY A 357 -26.62 -6.02 -33.23
CA GLY A 357 -25.95 -7.09 -33.95
C GLY A 357 -26.46 -8.51 -33.62
N GLU A 358 -27.38 -8.67 -32.66
CA GLU A 358 -27.98 -9.97 -32.34
C GLU A 358 -29.21 -10.22 -33.21
N GLY A 359 -29.30 -11.39 -33.83
CA GLY A 359 -30.44 -11.78 -34.66
C GLY A 359 -31.33 -12.87 -34.05
N ASP A 360 -30.82 -13.59 -33.05
CA ASP A 360 -31.54 -14.67 -32.37
C ASP A 360 -32.34 -14.09 -31.18
N PRO A 361 -33.68 -14.24 -31.16
CA PRO A 361 -34.50 -13.75 -30.07
C PRO A 361 -34.16 -14.31 -28.69
N ASP A 362 -33.54 -15.50 -28.62
CA ASP A 362 -33.17 -16.11 -27.34
C ASP A 362 -32.06 -15.31 -26.60
N PHE A 363 -31.34 -14.44 -27.32
CA PHE A 363 -30.29 -13.57 -26.77
C PHE A 363 -30.70 -12.10 -26.65
N PHE A 364 -32.00 -11.77 -26.78
CA PHE A 364 -32.47 -10.40 -26.60
C PHE A 364 -32.69 -10.10 -25.12
N GLN A 365 -32.13 -8.99 -24.65
CA GLN A 365 -32.35 -8.46 -23.31
C GLN A 365 -33.77 -7.89 -23.15
N SER A 366 -34.34 -7.33 -24.23
CA SER A 366 -35.65 -6.68 -24.23
C SER A 366 -36.62 -7.28 -25.24
N ASP A 367 -37.87 -7.47 -24.81
CA ASP A 367 -38.99 -7.85 -25.68
C ASP A 367 -39.29 -6.79 -26.77
N GLN A 368 -38.79 -5.56 -26.60
CA GLN A 368 -38.92 -4.49 -27.60
C GLN A 368 -38.00 -4.68 -28.81
N THR A 369 -36.96 -5.51 -28.65
CA THR A 369 -36.08 -5.91 -29.76
C THR A 369 -36.81 -6.95 -30.60
N SER A 370 -37.03 -6.66 -31.89
CA SER A 370 -37.60 -7.62 -32.83
C SER A 370 -36.59 -8.02 -33.89
N SER A 371 -36.47 -9.33 -34.13
CA SER A 371 -35.58 -9.85 -35.16
C SER A 371 -36.09 -9.48 -36.55
N ASN A 372 -35.17 -9.19 -37.48
CA ASN A 372 -35.50 -8.99 -38.89
C ASN A 372 -35.46 -10.31 -39.68
N VAL A 373 -34.92 -11.37 -39.06
CA VAL A 373 -34.73 -12.68 -39.69
C VAL A 373 -35.73 -13.67 -39.09
N SER A 374 -36.67 -14.15 -39.91
CA SER A 374 -37.54 -15.26 -39.52
C SER A 374 -36.83 -16.59 -39.80
N ASN A 375 -36.57 -17.39 -38.76
CA ASN A 375 -36.11 -18.79 -38.84
C ASN A 375 -34.74 -19.01 -39.53
N GLN A 376 -33.66 -18.42 -39.01
CA GLN A 376 -32.31 -18.94 -39.24
C GLN A 376 -31.76 -19.47 -37.92
N GLU A 377 -31.30 -20.72 -37.90
CA GLU A 377 -30.44 -21.23 -36.83
C GLU A 377 -29.14 -20.41 -36.87
N ASN A 378 -28.91 -19.59 -35.85
CA ASN A 378 -27.70 -18.78 -35.65
C ASN A 378 -27.44 -17.70 -36.75
N PRO A 379 -28.19 -16.58 -36.74
CA PRO A 379 -28.03 -15.50 -37.71
C PRO A 379 -26.67 -14.80 -37.59
N LEU A 380 -26.10 -14.40 -38.73
CA LEU A 380 -24.84 -13.65 -38.79
C LEU A 380 -24.98 -12.29 -38.07
N PRO A 381 -23.95 -11.83 -37.36
CA PRO A 381 -24.00 -10.56 -36.66
C PRO A 381 -23.92 -9.39 -37.68
N ASP A 382 -24.93 -8.53 -37.66
CA ASP A 382 -25.07 -7.35 -38.55
C ASP A 382 -26.00 -6.31 -37.92
N ASN A 383 -25.80 -5.02 -38.22
CA ASN A 383 -26.64 -3.92 -37.75
C ASN A 383 -28.12 -4.12 -38.11
N TYR A 384 -28.39 -4.86 -39.18
CA TYR A 384 -29.74 -5.17 -39.66
C TYR A 384 -30.26 -6.54 -39.20
N ALA A 385 -29.55 -7.26 -38.33
CA ALA A 385 -30.00 -8.53 -37.76
C ALA A 385 -31.31 -8.36 -36.96
N ASN A 386 -31.49 -7.21 -36.31
CA ASN A 386 -32.72 -6.77 -35.65
C ASN A 386 -33.09 -5.33 -36.04
N LYS A 387 -34.18 -4.82 -35.48
CA LYS A 387 -34.71 -3.49 -35.80
C LYS A 387 -34.08 -2.34 -35.03
N LEU A 388 -33.18 -2.57 -34.07
CA LEU A 388 -32.66 -1.51 -33.21
C LEU A 388 -31.95 -0.42 -34.03
N PHE A 389 -30.99 -0.81 -34.86
CA PHE A 389 -30.23 0.16 -35.66
C PHE A 389 -31.13 0.98 -36.58
N THR A 390 -32.07 0.33 -37.28
CA THR A 390 -32.99 1.02 -38.19
C THR A 390 -33.99 1.94 -37.49
N THR A 391 -34.33 1.65 -36.24
CA THR A 391 -35.33 2.40 -35.46
C THR A 391 -34.70 3.57 -34.72
N PHE A 392 -33.52 3.35 -34.14
CA PHE A 392 -32.91 4.27 -33.19
C PHE A 392 -31.67 5.00 -33.71
N ALA A 393 -31.18 4.71 -34.93
CA ALA A 393 -30.18 5.55 -35.60
C ALA A 393 -30.76 6.87 -36.13
N THR A 394 -31.30 7.68 -35.23
CA THR A 394 -31.96 8.96 -35.51
C THR A 394 -31.25 10.12 -34.81
N ASN A 395 -31.49 11.35 -35.27
CA ASN A 395 -30.90 12.55 -34.64
C ASN A 395 -31.24 12.71 -33.15
N ALA A 396 -32.40 12.19 -32.70
CA ALA A 396 -32.80 12.27 -31.29
C ALA A 396 -31.96 11.38 -30.37
N VAL A 397 -31.49 10.23 -30.88
CA VAL A 397 -30.58 9.32 -30.15
C VAL A 397 -29.13 9.75 -30.30
N ARG A 398 -28.78 10.43 -31.40
CA ARG A 398 -27.43 10.97 -31.60
C ARG A 398 -27.13 12.18 -30.72
N ASP A 399 -28.14 12.90 -30.23
CA ASP A 399 -27.95 13.95 -29.23
C ASP A 399 -28.14 13.37 -27.82
N ILE A 400 -27.04 13.33 -27.05
CA ILE A 400 -26.99 12.72 -25.71
C ILE A 400 -28.07 13.30 -24.77
N SER A 401 -28.35 14.61 -24.84
CA SER A 401 -29.33 15.24 -23.94
C SER A 401 -30.77 14.77 -24.17
N THR A 402 -31.07 14.24 -25.37
CA THR A 402 -32.39 13.70 -25.69
C THR A 402 -32.42 12.18 -25.81
N ALA A 403 -31.25 11.53 -25.92
CA ALA A 403 -31.14 10.10 -26.15
C ALA A 403 -31.83 9.27 -25.07
N VAL A 404 -31.52 9.52 -23.80
CA VAL A 404 -32.10 8.79 -22.66
C VAL A 404 -33.62 8.91 -22.68
N ASN A 405 -34.16 10.14 -22.69
CA ASN A 405 -35.60 10.40 -22.72
C ASN A 405 -36.31 9.78 -23.94
N HIS A 406 -35.67 9.76 -25.11
CA HIS A 406 -36.24 9.19 -26.32
C HIS A 406 -36.31 7.65 -26.28
N LEU A 407 -35.26 7.01 -25.75
CA LEU A 407 -35.16 5.56 -25.64
C LEU A 407 -36.05 5.03 -24.50
N THR A 408 -36.08 5.70 -23.35
CA THR A 408 -36.99 5.34 -22.24
C THR A 408 -38.45 5.54 -22.61
N GLY A 409 -38.78 6.59 -23.36
CA GLY A 409 -40.11 6.79 -23.96
C GLY A 409 -40.54 5.68 -24.93
N SER A 410 -39.58 4.87 -25.40
CA SER A 410 -39.80 3.68 -26.24
C SER A 410 -39.77 2.37 -25.44
N PHE A 411 -39.90 2.44 -24.11
CA PHE A 411 -39.87 1.31 -23.17
C PHE A 411 -38.54 0.55 -23.08
N LEU A 412 -37.43 1.17 -23.51
CA LEU A 412 -36.08 0.65 -23.23
C LEU A 412 -35.58 1.17 -21.87
N VAL A 413 -34.81 0.36 -21.16
CA VAL A 413 -34.29 0.69 -19.83
C VAL A 413 -32.81 1.06 -19.91
N ASN A 414 -32.45 2.27 -19.44
CA ASN A 414 -31.06 2.70 -19.34
C ASN A 414 -30.29 1.84 -18.33
N GLY A 415 -29.05 1.46 -18.65
CA GLY A 415 -28.22 0.55 -17.86
C GLY A 415 -28.52 -0.94 -18.04
N THR A 416 -29.54 -1.30 -18.84
CA THR A 416 -29.89 -2.69 -19.17
C THR A 416 -29.98 -2.89 -20.68
N ASP A 417 -30.81 -2.12 -21.38
CA ASP A 417 -30.99 -2.24 -22.82
C ASP A 417 -29.98 -1.40 -23.62
N PHE A 418 -29.57 -0.27 -23.03
CA PHE A 418 -28.61 0.65 -23.60
C PHE A 418 -27.84 1.40 -22.50
N GLU A 419 -26.69 1.95 -22.88
CA GLU A 419 -25.88 2.85 -22.08
C GLU A 419 -25.53 4.09 -22.91
N VAL A 420 -25.55 5.26 -22.28
CA VAL A 420 -25.15 6.53 -22.92
C VAL A 420 -23.90 7.02 -22.21
N VAL A 421 -22.82 7.21 -22.98
CA VAL A 421 -21.54 7.67 -22.43
C VAL A 421 -21.10 8.91 -23.19
N GLU A 422 -20.84 9.97 -22.43
CA GLU A 422 -20.21 11.18 -22.96
C GLU A 422 -18.70 10.95 -23.08
N SER A 423 -18.10 11.33 -24.21
CA SER A 423 -16.63 11.30 -24.40
C SER A 423 -15.95 9.97 -24.07
N ALA A 424 -16.56 8.85 -24.47
CA ALA A 424 -15.91 7.55 -24.41
C ALA A 424 -14.58 7.58 -25.20
N ARG A 425 -13.57 6.88 -24.67
CA ARG A 425 -12.24 6.79 -25.28
C ARG A 425 -12.16 5.55 -26.14
N ARG A 426 -11.67 5.70 -27.38
CA ARG A 426 -11.28 4.56 -28.21
C ARG A 426 -9.94 3.98 -27.75
N LEU A 427 -9.89 2.67 -27.53
CA LEU A 427 -8.63 1.97 -27.27
C LEU A 427 -7.79 1.84 -28.54
N GLU A 428 -6.50 2.06 -28.41
CA GLU A 428 -5.55 1.86 -29.49
C GLU A 428 -5.32 0.36 -29.75
N PRO A 429 -5.00 -0.06 -30.99
CA PRO A 429 -4.81 -1.48 -31.32
C PRO A 429 -3.70 -2.22 -30.53
N GLN A 430 -2.86 -1.49 -29.79
CA GLN A 430 -1.85 -2.07 -28.91
C GLN A 430 -2.37 -2.34 -27.49
N GLU A 431 -3.49 -1.73 -27.09
CA GLU A 431 -4.11 -1.83 -25.76
C GLU A 431 -5.01 -3.06 -25.61
N TYR A 432 -5.33 -3.75 -26.71
CA TYR A 432 -6.06 -5.01 -26.73
C TYR A 432 -5.51 -5.93 -27.82
N THR A 433 -5.91 -7.20 -27.77
CA THR A 433 -5.65 -8.18 -28.83
C THR A 433 -6.97 -8.68 -29.39
N LEU A 434 -7.05 -8.87 -30.70
CA LEU A 434 -8.25 -9.33 -31.40
C LEU A 434 -7.98 -10.70 -32.02
N ASN A 435 -8.72 -11.73 -31.59
CA ASN A 435 -8.75 -13.00 -32.30
C ASN A 435 -9.73 -12.91 -33.47
N ARG A 436 -9.19 -12.76 -34.68
CA ARG A 436 -9.99 -12.53 -35.89
C ARG A 436 -10.83 -13.72 -36.33
N ALA A 437 -10.41 -14.94 -35.98
CA ALA A 437 -11.10 -16.16 -36.40
C ALA A 437 -12.20 -16.56 -35.42
N LEU A 438 -11.92 -16.46 -34.11
CA LEU A 438 -12.85 -16.85 -33.05
C LEU A 438 -13.72 -15.69 -32.55
N GLY A 439 -13.42 -14.45 -32.96
CA GLY A 439 -14.27 -13.27 -32.71
C GLY A 439 -14.37 -12.86 -31.25
N PHE A 440 -13.22 -12.77 -30.57
CA PHE A 440 -13.13 -12.23 -29.22
C PHE A 440 -11.98 -11.23 -29.08
N ILE A 441 -12.07 -10.36 -28.08
CA ILE A 441 -11.03 -9.41 -27.69
C ILE A 441 -10.49 -9.75 -26.31
N SER A 442 -9.20 -9.49 -26.11
CA SER A 442 -8.53 -9.59 -24.82
C SER A 442 -7.82 -8.28 -24.51
N LEU A 443 -8.29 -7.58 -23.49
CA LEU A 443 -7.75 -6.30 -23.04
C LEU A 443 -6.41 -6.50 -22.31
N ASN A 444 -5.50 -5.53 -22.44
CA ASN A 444 -4.22 -5.58 -21.71
C ASN A 444 -4.40 -5.23 -20.22
N THR A 445 -5.42 -4.43 -19.92
CA THR A 445 -5.80 -3.99 -18.57
C THR A 445 -7.19 -4.53 -18.25
N GLN A 446 -7.38 -5.00 -17.03
CA GLN A 446 -8.70 -5.41 -16.53
C GLN A 446 -9.57 -4.18 -16.36
N LEU A 447 -10.82 -4.30 -16.79
CA LEU A 447 -11.81 -3.27 -16.54
C LEU A 447 -12.29 -3.37 -15.10
N ARG A 448 -12.63 -2.23 -14.50
CA ARG A 448 -13.30 -2.23 -13.18
C ARG A 448 -14.75 -2.69 -13.32
N SER A 449 -15.35 -3.13 -12.21
CA SER A 449 -16.75 -3.58 -12.18
C SER A 449 -17.75 -2.51 -12.64
N ASP A 450 -17.45 -1.23 -12.43
CA ASP A 450 -18.23 -0.05 -12.85
C ASP A 450 -17.94 0.42 -14.29
N GLU A 451 -16.98 -0.15 -15.02
CA GLU A 451 -16.61 0.32 -16.35
C GLU A 451 -17.45 -0.28 -17.48
N ILE A 452 -17.75 0.54 -18.48
CA ILE A 452 -18.46 0.12 -19.69
C ILE A 452 -17.48 -0.35 -20.77
N LEU A 453 -17.85 -1.39 -21.51
CA LEU A 453 -17.15 -1.85 -22.71
C LEU A 453 -18.10 -1.91 -23.89
N ALA A 454 -17.83 -1.13 -24.93
CA ALA A 454 -18.59 -1.12 -26.17
C ALA A 454 -17.68 -1.36 -27.38
N VAL A 455 -18.24 -1.92 -28.45
CA VAL A 455 -17.51 -2.26 -29.68
C VAL A 455 -18.28 -1.91 -30.94
N ALA A 456 -17.52 -1.59 -32.00
CA ALA A 456 -17.97 -1.66 -33.38
C ALA A 456 -16.98 -2.49 -34.18
N TYR A 457 -17.45 -3.34 -35.09
CA TYR A 457 -16.57 -4.22 -35.85
C TYR A 457 -17.11 -4.57 -37.23
N GLU A 458 -16.20 -4.99 -38.11
CA GLU A 458 -16.49 -5.45 -39.46
C GLU A 458 -16.15 -6.93 -39.60
N ILE A 459 -17.11 -7.70 -40.09
CA ILE A 459 -16.91 -9.11 -40.45
C ILE A 459 -16.97 -9.31 -41.95
N THR A 460 -16.25 -10.31 -42.45
CA THR A 460 -16.34 -10.77 -43.83
C THR A 460 -16.73 -12.23 -43.89
N THR A 461 -17.77 -12.54 -44.68
CA THR A 461 -18.12 -13.92 -45.03
C THR A 461 -18.62 -14.02 -46.47
N GLY A 462 -18.21 -15.06 -47.19
CA GLY A 462 -18.59 -15.27 -48.60
C GLY A 462 -18.25 -14.11 -49.54
N GLY A 463 -17.26 -13.28 -49.20
CA GLY A 463 -16.85 -12.10 -49.97
C GLY A 463 -17.73 -10.84 -49.75
N LYS A 464 -18.64 -10.85 -48.78
CA LYS A 464 -19.43 -9.68 -48.34
C LYS A 464 -18.99 -9.20 -46.96
N SER A 465 -18.99 -7.89 -46.75
CA SER A 465 -18.78 -7.27 -45.43
C SER A 465 -20.11 -7.00 -44.74
N TYR A 466 -20.16 -7.25 -43.43
CA TYR A 466 -21.25 -6.88 -42.53
C TYR A 466 -20.68 -6.07 -41.37
N PHE A 467 -21.49 -5.20 -40.78
CA PHE A 467 -21.05 -4.25 -39.76
C PHE A 467 -21.94 -4.35 -38.53
N VAL A 468 -21.34 -4.34 -37.36
CA VAL A 468 -22.04 -4.21 -36.08
C VAL A 468 -21.52 -2.94 -35.41
N GLY A 469 -22.42 -2.04 -35.05
CA GLY A 469 -22.10 -0.68 -34.66
C GLY A 469 -21.66 0.20 -35.84
N GLU A 470 -21.23 1.40 -35.51
CA GLU A 470 -20.69 2.38 -36.45
C GLU A 470 -19.19 2.59 -36.21
N LEU A 471 -18.39 2.38 -37.25
CA LEU A 471 -16.95 2.68 -37.20
C LEU A 471 -16.72 4.17 -37.45
N THR A 472 -15.70 4.74 -36.80
CA THR A 472 -15.42 6.19 -36.88
C THR A 472 -15.21 6.70 -38.31
N ASP A 473 -14.71 5.87 -39.22
CA ASP A 473 -14.43 6.22 -40.61
C ASP A 473 -15.64 6.14 -41.54
N GLN A 474 -16.77 5.60 -41.07
CA GLN A 474 -18.01 5.50 -41.83
C GLN A 474 -18.91 6.73 -41.69
N MET A 475 -18.66 7.58 -40.68
CA MET A 475 -19.45 8.79 -40.43
C MET A 475 -19.13 9.88 -41.46
N THR A 476 -20.16 10.37 -42.16
CA THR A 476 -20.03 11.43 -43.18
C THR A 476 -21.07 12.53 -42.99
N GLY A 477 -20.75 13.79 -43.31
CA GLY A 477 -21.72 14.90 -43.28
C GLY A 477 -21.87 15.57 -41.90
N SER A 478 -23.08 16.00 -41.52
CA SER A 478 -23.38 16.63 -40.22
C SER A 478 -23.09 15.71 -39.03
N ASP A 479 -23.14 14.41 -39.27
CA ASP A 479 -23.00 13.37 -38.25
C ASP A 479 -21.52 13.07 -37.94
N SER A 480 -20.58 13.66 -38.70
CA SER A 480 -19.15 13.57 -38.39
C SER A 480 -18.69 14.57 -37.31
N THR A 481 -19.56 15.48 -36.86
CA THR A 481 -19.25 16.41 -35.76
C THR A 481 -19.01 15.64 -34.46
N SER A 482 -18.08 16.10 -33.61
CA SER A 482 -17.71 15.43 -32.35
C SER A 482 -18.88 15.21 -31.39
N ASN A 483 -19.95 15.99 -31.53
CA ASN A 483 -21.09 16.00 -30.62
C ASN A 483 -22.13 14.92 -30.92
N ALA A 484 -22.18 14.41 -32.17
CA ALA A 484 -23.10 13.34 -32.53
C ALA A 484 -22.61 11.99 -31.98
N ALA A 485 -23.48 11.29 -31.27
CA ALA A 485 -23.15 10.00 -30.67
C ALA A 485 -23.04 8.87 -31.72
N LEU A 486 -22.04 8.01 -31.56
CA LEU A 486 -21.88 6.76 -32.30
C LEU A 486 -22.77 5.68 -31.73
N ILE A 487 -23.36 4.86 -32.60
CA ILE A 487 -24.17 3.72 -32.17
C ILE A 487 -23.29 2.47 -32.14
N LEU A 488 -23.15 1.86 -30.96
CA LEU A 488 -22.23 0.75 -30.72
C LEU A 488 -22.96 -0.45 -30.11
N LYS A 489 -22.30 -1.63 -30.13
CA LYS A 489 -22.73 -2.80 -29.38
C LYS A 489 -22.13 -2.77 -27.99
N LEU A 490 -22.95 -2.99 -26.97
CA LEU A 490 -22.52 -3.10 -25.58
C LEU A 490 -22.07 -4.55 -25.28
N LEU A 491 -20.87 -4.70 -24.71
CA LEU A 491 -20.34 -5.99 -24.22
C LEU A 491 -20.39 -6.08 -22.70
N LYS A 492 -20.13 -4.96 -22.00
CA LYS A 492 -20.22 -4.86 -20.55
C LYS A 492 -20.97 -3.57 -20.16
N PRO A 493 -22.17 -3.63 -19.56
CA PRO A 493 -22.86 -2.49 -18.96
C PRO A 493 -22.24 -2.07 -17.62
N THR A 494 -22.68 -0.94 -17.07
CA THR A 494 -22.29 -0.49 -15.71
C THR A 494 -22.86 -1.42 -14.64
N SER A 495 -24.12 -1.85 -14.79
CA SER A 495 -24.78 -2.81 -13.90
C SER A 495 -24.58 -4.25 -14.43
N PHE A 496 -23.35 -4.73 -14.36
CA PHE A 496 -23.00 -6.06 -14.89
C PHE A 496 -23.38 -7.17 -13.90
N SER A 497 -24.44 -7.92 -14.21
CA SER A 497 -24.91 -9.03 -13.37
C SER A 497 -25.08 -10.32 -14.18
N PRO A 498 -25.04 -11.50 -13.53
CA PRO A 498 -25.24 -12.79 -14.22
C PRO A 498 -26.60 -12.95 -14.92
N LYS A 499 -27.59 -12.10 -14.61
CA LYS A 499 -28.90 -12.10 -15.28
C LYS A 499 -28.91 -11.31 -16.59
N HIS A 500 -27.87 -10.52 -16.85
CA HIS A 500 -27.75 -9.71 -18.05
C HIS A 500 -27.27 -10.57 -19.21
N MET A 501 -27.87 -10.47 -20.40
CA MET A 501 -27.54 -11.34 -21.54
C MET A 501 -26.06 -11.24 -21.96
N THR A 502 -25.43 -10.07 -21.80
CA THR A 502 -23.99 -9.93 -22.13
C THR A 502 -23.04 -10.56 -21.12
N TRP A 503 -23.52 -11.06 -19.98
CA TRP A 503 -22.70 -11.80 -19.01
C TRP A 503 -22.02 -13.01 -19.65
N ASP A 504 -22.71 -13.63 -20.59
CA ASP A 504 -22.26 -14.80 -21.34
C ASP A 504 -21.23 -14.46 -22.42
N LEU A 505 -21.11 -13.18 -22.79
CA LEU A 505 -20.06 -12.71 -23.70
C LEU A 505 -18.71 -12.60 -22.99
N MET A 506 -18.68 -12.48 -21.66
CA MET A 506 -17.43 -12.55 -20.90
C MET A 506 -16.89 -13.98 -20.91
N MET A 507 -15.66 -14.15 -21.37
CA MET A 507 -15.00 -15.44 -21.45
C MET A 507 -14.48 -15.87 -20.08
N LYS A 508 -15.00 -16.98 -19.56
CA LYS A 508 -14.67 -17.54 -18.24
C LYS A 508 -13.79 -18.80 -18.35
N ASN A 509 -13.06 -18.92 -19.45
CA ASN A 509 -12.28 -20.10 -19.85
C ASN A 509 -10.80 -19.78 -20.12
N ILE A 510 -10.35 -18.60 -19.69
CA ILE A 510 -8.97 -18.12 -19.83
C ILE A 510 -8.35 -17.93 -18.45
N TYR A 511 -7.18 -18.50 -18.23
CA TYR A 511 -6.46 -18.50 -16.96
C TYR A 511 -5.07 -17.90 -17.12
N LYS A 512 -4.68 -17.04 -16.18
CA LYS A 512 -3.40 -16.33 -16.22
C LYS A 512 -2.36 -17.03 -15.34
N LEU A 513 -1.19 -17.34 -15.90
CA LEU A 513 -0.10 -18.06 -15.20
C LEU A 513 0.94 -17.12 -14.53
N ASP A 514 0.72 -15.81 -14.56
CA ASP A 514 1.67 -14.76 -14.13
C ASP A 514 3.09 -14.96 -14.68
N ALA A 515 3.16 -15.38 -15.94
CA ALA A 515 4.39 -15.67 -16.66
C ALA A 515 4.41 -14.95 -18.01
N TYR A 516 5.58 -14.49 -18.42
CA TYR A 516 5.78 -13.88 -19.74
C TYR A 516 6.72 -14.74 -20.57
N SER A 517 6.47 -14.78 -21.88
CA SER A 517 7.31 -15.47 -22.87
C SER A 517 7.66 -16.91 -22.47
N ILE A 518 6.61 -17.71 -22.22
CA ILE A 518 6.68 -19.12 -21.85
C ILE A 518 7.32 -19.92 -22.99
N SER A 519 8.34 -20.72 -22.67
CA SER A 519 8.94 -21.69 -23.61
C SER A 519 8.00 -22.86 -23.80
N ARG A 520 7.90 -23.38 -25.03
CA ARG A 520 7.17 -24.63 -25.29
C ARG A 520 7.88 -25.83 -24.63
N GLU A 521 9.21 -25.78 -24.62
CA GLU A 521 10.06 -26.83 -24.05
C GLU A 521 9.88 -26.90 -22.52
N ASP A 522 9.67 -28.11 -21.99
CA ASP A 522 9.41 -28.36 -20.57
C ASP A 522 8.17 -27.63 -20.00
N PHE A 523 7.25 -27.18 -20.85
CA PHE A 523 5.92 -26.76 -20.38
C PHE A 523 5.08 -28.01 -20.08
N MET A 524 4.64 -28.12 -18.84
CA MET A 524 3.73 -29.15 -18.38
C MET A 524 2.55 -28.47 -17.73
N LEU A 525 1.35 -28.90 -18.08
CA LEU A 525 0.10 -28.46 -17.48
C LEU A 525 -0.82 -29.66 -17.38
N ASP A 526 -1.36 -29.86 -16.20
CA ASP A 526 -2.38 -30.85 -15.90
C ASP A 526 -3.57 -30.14 -15.26
N VAL A 527 -4.76 -30.63 -15.55
CA VAL A 527 -5.97 -30.25 -14.81
C VAL A 527 -6.21 -31.34 -13.78
N MET A 528 -6.30 -30.93 -12.52
CA MET A 528 -6.48 -31.81 -11.38
C MET A 528 -7.86 -31.62 -10.76
N TYR A 529 -8.33 -32.65 -10.06
CA TYR A 529 -9.53 -32.63 -9.25
C TYR A 529 -9.18 -33.08 -7.82
N ASN A 530 -9.62 -32.30 -6.82
CA ASN A 530 -9.40 -32.59 -5.42
C ASN A 530 -10.39 -33.67 -4.94
N ASP A 531 -9.88 -34.89 -4.79
CA ASP A 531 -10.68 -36.00 -4.25
C ASP A 531 -10.53 -36.08 -2.73
N VAL A 532 -11.58 -35.65 -2.02
CA VAL A 532 -11.67 -35.69 -0.55
C VAL A 532 -11.51 -37.11 0.01
N ALA A 533 -11.89 -38.16 -0.74
CA ALA A 533 -11.79 -39.54 -0.27
C ALA A 533 -10.34 -40.05 -0.29
N VAL A 534 -9.54 -39.63 -1.26
CA VAL A 534 -8.12 -39.98 -1.39
C VAL A 534 -7.24 -39.00 -0.61
N GLY A 535 -7.70 -37.76 -0.41
CA GLY A 535 -6.99 -36.69 0.30
C GLY A 535 -5.86 -36.08 -0.53
N THR A 536 -5.88 -36.27 -1.86
CA THR A 536 -4.89 -35.75 -2.80
C THR A 536 -5.54 -35.39 -4.13
N ASP A 537 -4.92 -34.47 -4.87
CA ASP A 537 -5.35 -34.10 -6.22
C ASP A 537 -5.10 -35.24 -7.22
N VAL A 538 -6.07 -35.50 -8.09
CA VAL A 538 -6.02 -36.54 -9.12
C VAL A 538 -6.27 -35.97 -10.51
N PHE A 539 -5.59 -36.51 -11.53
CA PHE A 539 -5.71 -36.07 -12.93
C PHE A 539 -6.86 -36.76 -13.69
N THR A 540 -7.67 -37.60 -13.02
CA THR A 540 -8.86 -38.28 -13.56
C THR A 540 -10.02 -38.12 -12.58
N LEU A 541 -11.25 -37.99 -13.06
CA LEU A 541 -12.42 -37.95 -12.17
C LEU A 541 -12.65 -39.32 -11.48
N PRO A 542 -12.96 -39.33 -10.18
CA PRO A 542 -13.32 -40.55 -9.45
C PRO A 542 -14.78 -40.94 -9.73
N THR A 543 -15.05 -41.39 -10.97
CA THR A 543 -16.38 -41.76 -11.48
C THR A 543 -16.40 -43.18 -12.03
N GLU A 544 -17.57 -43.84 -11.92
CA GLU A 544 -17.83 -45.16 -12.52
C GLU A 544 -18.47 -45.04 -13.92
N ASN A 545 -18.65 -43.81 -14.42
CA ASN A 545 -19.23 -43.55 -15.73
C ASN A 545 -18.30 -44.07 -16.85
N GLU A 546 -18.83 -44.96 -17.71
CA GLU A 546 -18.08 -45.59 -18.80
C GLU A 546 -17.46 -44.58 -19.79
N ASN A 547 -18.02 -43.37 -19.91
CA ASN A 547 -17.51 -42.33 -20.81
C ASN A 547 -16.26 -41.64 -20.27
N LEU A 548 -16.06 -41.60 -18.95
CA LEU A 548 -15.01 -40.82 -18.29
C LEU A 548 -13.98 -41.69 -17.54
N GLN A 549 -14.34 -42.92 -17.20
CA GLN A 549 -13.49 -43.83 -16.44
C GLN A 549 -12.12 -44.01 -17.09
N GLY A 550 -11.06 -43.65 -16.35
CA GLY A 550 -9.66 -43.78 -16.80
C GLY A 550 -9.18 -42.77 -17.83
N LYS A 551 -9.97 -41.74 -18.19
CA LYS A 551 -9.54 -40.63 -19.04
C LYS A 551 -8.96 -39.49 -18.19
N THR A 552 -7.85 -38.91 -18.66
CA THR A 552 -7.27 -37.70 -18.05
C THR A 552 -8.19 -36.50 -18.25
N LEU A 553 -8.22 -35.58 -17.29
CA LEU A 553 -9.00 -34.34 -17.39
C LEU A 553 -8.57 -33.49 -18.59
N LEU A 554 -7.29 -33.47 -18.94
CA LEU A 554 -6.81 -32.85 -20.18
C LEU A 554 -7.55 -33.38 -21.41
N LYS A 555 -7.73 -34.70 -21.51
CA LYS A 555 -8.44 -35.31 -22.64
C LYS A 555 -9.94 -35.04 -22.58
N VAL A 556 -10.54 -35.08 -21.40
CA VAL A 556 -11.96 -34.79 -21.19
C VAL A 556 -12.29 -33.36 -21.62
N LEU A 557 -11.41 -32.40 -21.30
CA LEU A 557 -11.60 -30.96 -21.55
C LEU A 557 -11.07 -30.50 -22.92
N ASN A 558 -10.78 -31.43 -23.84
CA ASN A 558 -10.21 -31.14 -25.16
C ASN A 558 -8.91 -30.31 -25.11
N LEU A 559 -8.01 -30.59 -24.16
CA LEU A 559 -6.68 -29.98 -24.06
C LEU A 559 -5.54 -30.91 -24.51
N ASP A 560 -5.83 -32.18 -24.81
CA ASP A 560 -4.87 -33.20 -25.29
C ASP A 560 -5.47 -33.95 -26.48
N ARG A 561 -5.16 -33.46 -27.69
CA ARG A 561 -5.63 -34.00 -28.98
C ARG A 561 -4.52 -34.01 -30.03
N LEU A 562 -3.44 -33.27 -29.81
CA LEU A 562 -2.32 -33.20 -30.71
C LEU A 562 -1.17 -34.08 -30.19
N ASN A 563 -0.17 -34.27 -31.02
CA ASN A 563 1.12 -34.80 -30.61
C ASN A 563 2.13 -33.65 -30.44
N SER A 564 3.35 -33.97 -29.99
CA SER A 564 4.48 -33.04 -29.92
C SER A 564 4.81 -32.24 -31.21
N GLN A 565 4.31 -32.65 -32.39
CA GLN A 565 4.44 -31.94 -33.67
C GLN A 565 3.23 -31.04 -33.99
N ASN A 566 2.26 -30.91 -33.08
CA ASN A 566 0.96 -30.26 -33.27
C ASN A 566 0.09 -30.92 -34.37
N GLU A 567 0.25 -32.22 -34.59
CA GLU A 567 -0.58 -33.00 -35.50
C GLU A 567 -1.64 -33.80 -34.72
N TYR A 568 -2.84 -33.94 -35.28
CA TYR A 568 -3.94 -34.67 -34.65
C TYR A 568 -3.56 -36.13 -34.34
N SER A 569 -3.75 -36.54 -33.08
CA SER A 569 -3.59 -37.91 -32.59
C SER A 569 -4.91 -38.41 -32.01
N PRO A 570 -5.45 -39.57 -32.44
CA PRO A 570 -6.74 -40.08 -31.99
C PRO A 570 -6.89 -40.27 -30.47
N ASN A 571 -5.78 -40.42 -29.75
CA ASN A 571 -5.78 -40.63 -28.31
C ASN A 571 -5.12 -39.52 -27.50
N GLY A 572 -4.65 -38.44 -28.15
CA GLY A 572 -3.70 -37.50 -27.54
C GLY A 572 -2.32 -38.13 -27.37
N ASP A 573 -1.39 -37.39 -26.77
CA ASP A 573 -0.11 -37.89 -26.29
C ASP A 573 0.03 -37.85 -24.75
N GLY A 574 -1.03 -37.44 -24.06
CA GLY A 574 -1.07 -37.34 -22.60
C GLY A 574 -0.45 -36.07 -22.06
N ILE A 575 -0.10 -35.12 -22.93
CA ILE A 575 0.50 -33.83 -22.59
C ILE A 575 -0.44 -32.73 -23.09
N PHE A 576 -0.46 -31.60 -22.39
CA PHE A 576 -1.18 -30.42 -22.84
C PHE A 576 -0.74 -29.95 -24.24
N ASP A 577 -1.72 -29.71 -25.12
CA ASP A 577 -1.50 -29.21 -26.47
C ASP A 577 -1.00 -27.76 -26.43
N PHE A 578 0.26 -27.50 -26.83
CA PHE A 578 0.80 -26.14 -26.93
C PHE A 578 0.46 -25.50 -28.28
N ALA A 579 -0.79 -25.06 -28.46
CA ALA A 579 -1.30 -24.40 -29.66
C ALA A 579 -1.48 -22.89 -29.43
N GLU A 580 -0.57 -22.09 -29.99
CA GLU A 580 -0.56 -20.63 -29.83
C GLU A 580 -1.85 -20.00 -30.38
N GLY A 581 -2.51 -19.17 -29.56
CA GLY A 581 -3.76 -18.48 -29.88
C GLY A 581 -5.02 -19.35 -29.80
N ILE A 582 -4.88 -20.64 -29.47
CA ILE A 582 -6.01 -21.58 -29.29
C ILE A 582 -6.04 -22.09 -27.85
N THR A 583 -4.97 -22.74 -27.40
CA THR A 583 -4.87 -23.30 -26.04
C THR A 583 -3.93 -22.51 -25.14
N ILE A 584 -3.01 -21.73 -25.71
CA ILE A 584 -2.09 -20.88 -24.94
C ILE A 584 -1.77 -19.57 -25.68
N ASN A 585 -1.53 -18.50 -24.93
CA ASN A 585 -0.84 -17.31 -25.38
C ASN A 585 0.51 -17.23 -24.67
N ALA A 586 1.57 -17.72 -25.31
CA ALA A 586 2.87 -17.86 -24.66
C ALA A 586 3.52 -16.53 -24.30
N SER A 587 3.22 -15.47 -25.07
CA SER A 587 3.78 -14.14 -24.82
C SER A 587 3.30 -13.54 -23.49
N ARG A 588 2.03 -13.77 -23.16
CA ARG A 588 1.36 -13.18 -21.97
C ARG A 588 1.07 -14.18 -20.85
N GLY A 589 1.30 -15.47 -21.11
CA GLY A 589 1.09 -16.54 -20.14
C GLY A 589 -0.38 -16.82 -19.86
N TYR A 590 -1.23 -16.78 -20.88
CA TYR A 590 -2.63 -17.20 -20.75
C TYR A 590 -2.81 -18.62 -21.23
N VAL A 591 -3.50 -19.44 -20.44
CA VAL A 591 -4.05 -20.73 -20.85
C VAL A 591 -5.49 -20.51 -21.27
N ILE A 592 -5.88 -21.04 -22.42
CA ILE A 592 -7.20 -20.84 -23.02
C ILE A 592 -7.81 -22.23 -23.21
N PHE A 593 -8.99 -22.47 -22.65
CA PHE A 593 -9.68 -23.73 -22.89
C PHE A 593 -10.45 -23.64 -24.22
N PRO A 594 -10.38 -24.64 -25.11
CA PRO A 594 -11.07 -24.62 -26.39
C PRO A 594 -12.58 -24.91 -26.29
N VAL A 595 -13.12 -24.77 -25.08
CA VAL A 595 -14.53 -24.98 -24.69
C VAL A 595 -14.98 -23.79 -23.85
N LEU A 596 -16.27 -23.45 -23.88
CA LEU A 596 -16.81 -22.24 -23.24
C LEU A 596 -16.83 -22.34 -21.72
N GLU A 597 -17.32 -23.47 -21.20
CA GLU A 597 -17.54 -23.69 -19.77
C GLU A 597 -16.89 -25.01 -19.36
N PRO A 598 -15.53 -25.06 -19.30
CA PRO A 598 -14.80 -26.31 -19.12
C PRO A 598 -15.23 -27.09 -17.88
N PHE A 599 -15.54 -26.42 -16.77
CA PHE A 599 -15.94 -27.07 -15.52
C PHE A 599 -17.46 -27.11 -15.31
N GLY A 600 -18.24 -26.55 -16.25
CA GLY A 600 -19.69 -26.40 -16.20
C GLY A 600 -20.40 -27.30 -17.21
N ASN A 601 -21.19 -26.70 -18.09
CA ASN A 601 -22.00 -27.40 -19.10
C ASN A 601 -21.18 -28.32 -20.01
N PHE A 602 -19.94 -27.95 -20.37
CA PHE A 602 -19.11 -28.80 -21.22
C PHE A 602 -18.77 -30.12 -20.51
N LEU A 603 -18.28 -30.07 -19.26
CA LEU A 603 -17.98 -31.27 -18.48
C LEU A 603 -19.23 -32.13 -18.27
N ARG A 604 -20.37 -31.50 -17.96
CA ARG A 604 -21.67 -32.15 -17.81
C ARG A 604 -22.05 -32.98 -19.04
N SER A 605 -21.83 -32.44 -20.25
CA SER A 605 -22.10 -33.15 -21.50
C SER A 605 -21.26 -34.43 -21.68
N GLN A 606 -20.08 -34.51 -21.06
CA GLN A 606 -19.18 -35.66 -21.19
C GLN A 606 -19.66 -36.89 -20.40
N PHE A 607 -20.54 -36.73 -19.41
CA PHE A 607 -21.16 -37.86 -18.69
C PHE A 607 -22.20 -38.60 -19.53
N GLY A 608 -22.83 -37.93 -20.50
CA GLY A 608 -23.94 -38.44 -21.31
C GLY A 608 -25.32 -37.97 -20.82
N GLU A 609 -26.36 -38.18 -21.61
CA GLU A 609 -27.69 -37.56 -21.39
C GLU A 609 -28.69 -38.38 -20.57
N SER A 610 -28.31 -39.54 -20.04
CA SER A 610 -29.23 -40.29 -19.18
C SER A 610 -29.41 -39.61 -17.82
N ASP A 611 -30.59 -39.76 -17.21
CA ASP A 611 -30.89 -39.16 -15.89
C ASP A 611 -29.86 -39.59 -14.83
N GLU A 612 -29.40 -40.85 -14.86
CA GLU A 612 -28.37 -41.33 -13.94
C GLU A 612 -27.00 -40.67 -14.17
N ALA A 613 -26.64 -40.41 -15.44
CA ALA A 613 -25.39 -39.76 -15.80
C ALA A 613 -25.40 -38.28 -15.40
N GLN A 614 -26.55 -37.61 -15.58
CA GLN A 614 -26.72 -36.22 -15.16
C GLN A 614 -26.68 -36.08 -13.63
N ALA A 615 -27.30 -36.99 -12.89
CA ALA A 615 -27.22 -37.01 -11.42
C ALA A 615 -25.80 -37.29 -10.88
N GLU A 616 -24.99 -38.03 -11.63
CA GLU A 616 -23.57 -38.21 -11.32
C GLU A 616 -22.76 -36.95 -11.68
N ALA A 617 -23.01 -36.34 -12.84
CA ALA A 617 -22.38 -35.10 -13.27
C ALA A 617 -22.60 -33.96 -12.26
N ASP A 618 -23.81 -33.84 -11.70
CA ASP A 618 -24.17 -32.86 -10.67
C ASP A 618 -23.24 -32.89 -9.45
N GLN A 619 -22.54 -34.00 -9.18
CA GLN A 619 -21.60 -34.09 -8.05
C GLN A 619 -20.30 -33.35 -8.34
N PHE A 620 -19.85 -33.32 -9.60
CA PHE A 620 -18.56 -32.81 -10.03
C PHE A 620 -18.62 -31.44 -10.67
N VAL A 621 -19.67 -31.17 -11.45
CA VAL A 621 -19.78 -29.96 -12.28
C VAL A 621 -19.90 -28.71 -11.40
N TYR A 622 -19.22 -27.65 -11.82
CA TYR A 622 -19.14 -26.36 -11.14
C TYR A 622 -19.89 -25.27 -11.93
N ASP A 623 -21.19 -25.48 -12.17
CA ASP A 623 -22.04 -24.55 -12.96
C ASP A 623 -22.10 -23.14 -12.33
N VAL A 624 -22.07 -23.07 -11.00
CA VAL A 624 -22.11 -21.83 -10.22
C VAL A 624 -21.00 -20.86 -10.63
N LEU A 625 -19.88 -21.36 -11.15
CA LEU A 625 -18.78 -20.53 -11.65
C LEU A 625 -19.18 -19.66 -12.85
N TYR A 626 -20.16 -20.09 -13.64
CA TYR A 626 -20.55 -19.45 -14.91
C TYR A 626 -21.86 -18.65 -14.78
N ASP A 627 -22.81 -19.12 -13.96
CA ASP A 627 -24.14 -18.53 -13.77
C ASP A 627 -24.25 -17.53 -12.61
N SER A 628 -23.17 -17.38 -11.82
CA SER A 628 -23.11 -16.48 -10.67
C SER A 628 -21.83 -15.63 -10.68
N THR A 629 -21.68 -14.74 -9.70
CA THR A 629 -20.44 -13.96 -9.55
C THR A 629 -19.30 -14.86 -9.08
N LYS A 630 -18.06 -14.51 -9.46
CA LYS A 630 -16.85 -15.24 -9.05
C LYS A 630 -16.74 -15.38 -7.53
N THR A 631 -17.09 -14.32 -6.80
CA THR A 631 -17.09 -14.26 -5.34
C THR A 631 -18.11 -15.21 -4.71
N PHE A 632 -19.33 -15.28 -5.24
CA PHE A 632 -20.34 -16.23 -4.78
C PHE A 632 -19.92 -17.67 -5.05
N ALA A 633 -19.38 -17.95 -6.24
CA ALA A 633 -18.88 -19.28 -6.60
C ALA A 633 -17.81 -19.76 -5.61
N GLN A 634 -16.85 -18.91 -5.24
CA GLN A 634 -15.79 -19.21 -4.27
C GLN A 634 -16.32 -19.66 -2.90
N GLN A 635 -17.47 -19.15 -2.47
CA GLN A 635 -18.10 -19.55 -1.20
C GLN A 635 -18.63 -21.00 -1.26
N ILE A 636 -18.91 -21.53 -2.46
CA ILE A 636 -19.36 -22.90 -2.70
C ILE A 636 -18.15 -23.85 -2.82
N THR A 637 -17.43 -23.98 -1.71
CA THR A 637 -16.21 -24.80 -1.60
C THR A 637 -16.41 -26.28 -1.94
N GLU A 638 -17.65 -26.80 -1.91
CA GLU A 638 -17.95 -28.17 -2.28
C GLU A 638 -17.79 -28.46 -3.79
N LYS A 639 -17.88 -27.42 -4.63
CA LYS A 639 -17.70 -27.49 -6.09
C LYS A 639 -16.35 -26.98 -6.56
N ASN A 640 -15.74 -26.05 -5.83
CA ASN A 640 -14.42 -25.52 -6.17
C ASN A 640 -13.31 -26.53 -5.84
N LYS A 641 -13.17 -27.55 -6.69
CA LYS A 641 -12.25 -28.68 -6.52
C LYS A 641 -11.31 -28.89 -7.69
N PHE A 642 -11.43 -28.09 -8.75
CA PHE A 642 -10.56 -28.19 -9.91
C PHE A 642 -9.41 -27.20 -9.79
N SER A 643 -8.19 -27.67 -10.08
CA SER A 643 -6.99 -26.84 -10.13
C SER A 643 -6.21 -27.11 -11.42
N ILE A 644 -5.56 -26.08 -11.93
CA ILE A 644 -4.70 -26.12 -13.11
C ILE A 644 -3.27 -26.00 -12.59
N GLN A 645 -2.56 -27.13 -12.60
CA GLN A 645 -1.23 -27.25 -12.01
C GLN A 645 -0.21 -27.57 -13.09
N GLY A 646 1.02 -27.11 -12.93
CA GLY A 646 2.02 -27.38 -13.94
C GLY A 646 3.39 -26.81 -13.66
N THR A 647 4.27 -26.91 -14.64
CA THR A 647 5.59 -26.26 -14.60
C THR A 647 5.89 -25.56 -15.91
N TYR A 648 6.55 -24.41 -15.84
CA TYR A 648 7.02 -23.70 -17.03
C TYR A 648 8.46 -23.21 -16.87
N LYS A 649 9.06 -22.87 -18.01
CA LYS A 649 10.32 -22.13 -18.10
C LYS A 649 10.11 -20.84 -18.89
N SER A 650 10.64 -19.73 -18.37
CA SER A 650 10.72 -18.48 -19.14
C SER A 650 11.88 -18.57 -20.13
N SER A 651 11.70 -18.02 -21.33
CA SER A 651 12.71 -18.05 -22.40
C SER A 651 13.99 -17.25 -22.10
N SER A 652 14.03 -16.42 -21.05
CA SER A 652 15.15 -15.53 -20.72
C SER A 652 15.98 -15.96 -19.49
N GLY A 653 17.18 -16.51 -19.72
CA GLY A 653 18.33 -16.40 -18.80
C GLY A 653 18.98 -17.71 -18.35
N SER A 654 20.28 -17.87 -18.63
CA SER A 654 21.16 -18.92 -18.07
C SER A 654 21.62 -18.63 -16.63
N GLU A 655 20.95 -17.70 -15.95
CA GLU A 655 21.33 -17.19 -14.64
C GLU A 655 20.21 -17.50 -13.66
N ILE A 656 20.58 -18.17 -12.58
CA ILE A 656 19.67 -18.61 -11.52
C ILE A 656 19.57 -17.47 -10.51
N PRO A 657 18.41 -16.82 -10.33
CA PRO A 657 18.23 -15.84 -9.27
C PRO A 657 18.19 -16.55 -7.92
N LEU A 658 18.97 -16.05 -6.96
CA LEU A 658 19.01 -16.53 -5.59
C LEU A 658 17.91 -15.92 -4.72
N ASN A 659 17.15 -14.96 -5.27
CA ASN A 659 16.10 -14.21 -4.55
C ASN A 659 16.59 -13.68 -3.20
N ALA A 660 17.84 -13.20 -3.18
CA ALA A 660 18.54 -12.64 -2.05
C ALA A 660 19.61 -11.68 -2.60
N ILE A 661 19.65 -10.44 -2.14
CA ILE A 661 20.65 -9.45 -2.57
C ILE A 661 21.72 -9.29 -1.49
N ASN A 662 22.93 -8.87 -1.87
CA ASN A 662 24.07 -8.68 -0.94
C ASN A 662 24.39 -9.92 -0.08
N ILE A 663 24.53 -11.06 -0.75
CA ILE A 663 24.84 -12.33 -0.11
C ILE A 663 26.30 -12.30 0.38
N PRO A 664 26.59 -12.69 1.64
CA PRO A 664 27.96 -12.81 2.13
C PRO A 664 28.82 -13.70 1.21
N ARG A 665 30.01 -13.22 0.85
CA ARG A 665 30.93 -13.97 -0.03
C ARG A 665 31.28 -15.32 0.58
N GLY A 666 31.18 -16.39 -0.21
CA GLY A 666 31.47 -17.76 0.22
C GLY A 666 30.35 -18.45 1.01
N SER A 667 29.20 -17.81 1.24
CA SER A 667 28.04 -18.48 1.86
C SER A 667 27.26 -19.36 0.88
N VAL A 668 27.47 -19.18 -0.43
CA VAL A 668 26.81 -19.96 -1.49
C VAL A 668 27.56 -21.27 -1.69
N ARG A 669 26.87 -22.38 -1.49
CA ARG A 669 27.34 -23.74 -1.73
C ARG A 669 26.45 -24.40 -2.78
N VAL A 670 27.04 -24.81 -3.88
CA VAL A 670 26.32 -25.46 -4.99
C VAL A 670 26.71 -26.93 -5.04
N THR A 671 25.71 -27.82 -5.10
CA THR A 671 25.90 -29.27 -5.27
C THR A 671 25.09 -29.76 -6.46
N ALA A 672 25.61 -30.72 -7.22
CA ALA A 672 24.90 -31.38 -8.30
C ALA A 672 24.98 -32.90 -8.13
N GLY A 673 23.84 -33.59 -8.05
CA GLY A 673 23.82 -35.05 -7.84
C GLY A 673 24.58 -35.53 -6.60
N GLY A 674 24.65 -34.69 -5.55
CA GLY A 674 25.38 -34.96 -4.31
C GLY A 674 26.87 -34.59 -4.33
N MET A 675 27.43 -34.18 -5.47
CA MET A 675 28.80 -33.68 -5.57
C MET A 675 28.82 -32.16 -5.40
N GLU A 676 29.66 -31.65 -4.49
CA GLU A 676 29.88 -30.21 -4.33
C GLU A 676 30.67 -29.65 -5.52
N LEU A 677 30.14 -28.59 -6.12
CA LEU A 677 30.74 -27.90 -7.26
C LEU A 677 31.76 -26.87 -6.78
N ILE A 678 32.74 -26.54 -7.62
CA ILE A 678 33.79 -25.57 -7.28
C ILE A 678 33.47 -24.20 -7.89
N GLU A 679 33.43 -23.16 -7.05
CA GLU A 679 33.20 -21.78 -7.48
C GLU A 679 34.32 -21.29 -8.42
N ASN A 680 33.96 -20.55 -9.46
CA ASN A 680 34.77 -20.08 -10.57
C ASN A 680 35.32 -21.16 -11.52
N VAL A 681 35.01 -22.44 -11.29
CA VAL A 681 35.32 -23.54 -12.20
C VAL A 681 34.02 -24.11 -12.77
N ASP A 682 33.13 -24.57 -11.90
CA ASP A 682 31.86 -25.20 -12.28
C ASP A 682 30.69 -24.21 -12.31
N TYR A 683 30.73 -23.16 -11.48
CA TYR A 683 29.72 -22.10 -11.42
C TYR A 683 30.36 -20.77 -11.00
N LYS A 684 29.66 -19.64 -11.22
CA LYS A 684 30.05 -18.31 -10.77
C LYS A 684 28.89 -17.66 -10.03
N VAL A 685 29.18 -16.98 -8.92
CA VAL A 685 28.19 -16.25 -8.13
C VAL A 685 28.37 -14.75 -8.31
N ASP A 686 27.28 -14.05 -8.59
CA ASP A 686 27.15 -12.61 -8.36
C ASP A 686 26.53 -12.40 -6.98
N TYR A 687 27.38 -12.08 -6.00
CA TYR A 687 26.97 -11.87 -4.61
C TYR A 687 26.17 -10.57 -4.40
N TYR A 688 26.29 -9.61 -5.31
CA TYR A 688 25.59 -8.32 -5.21
C TYR A 688 24.15 -8.47 -5.70
N LEU A 689 23.99 -8.96 -6.94
CA LEU A 689 22.69 -9.20 -7.57
C LEU A 689 22.01 -10.49 -7.09
N GLY A 690 22.75 -11.36 -6.40
CA GLY A 690 22.25 -12.66 -5.95
C GLY A 690 21.94 -13.59 -7.11
N ARG A 691 22.91 -13.85 -7.99
CA ARG A 691 22.71 -14.71 -9.16
C ARG A 691 23.79 -15.77 -9.27
N VAL A 692 23.44 -16.97 -9.70
CA VAL A 692 24.40 -18.05 -9.98
C VAL A 692 24.35 -18.43 -11.44
N LYS A 693 25.52 -18.46 -12.08
CA LYS A 693 25.70 -18.92 -13.43
C LYS A 693 26.48 -20.22 -13.43
N ILE A 694 25.88 -21.29 -13.94
CA ILE A 694 26.58 -22.58 -14.09
C ILE A 694 27.50 -22.50 -15.31
N LEU A 695 28.79 -22.75 -15.12
CA LEU A 695 29.82 -22.72 -16.16
C LEU A 695 29.99 -24.08 -16.84
N ASN A 696 29.77 -25.17 -16.08
CA ASN A 696 29.93 -26.53 -16.56
C ASN A 696 28.72 -26.96 -17.43
N GLN A 697 28.90 -26.89 -18.76
CA GLN A 697 27.88 -27.24 -19.75
C GLN A 697 27.44 -28.71 -19.69
N GLY A 698 28.32 -29.61 -19.24
CA GLY A 698 27.98 -31.02 -19.07
C GLY A 698 26.86 -31.24 -18.07
N LEU A 699 26.88 -30.51 -16.94
CA LEU A 699 25.85 -30.56 -15.91
C LEU A 699 24.52 -29.95 -16.37
N LEU A 700 24.57 -28.92 -17.23
CA LEU A 700 23.38 -28.32 -17.82
C LEU A 700 22.69 -29.27 -18.81
N SER A 701 23.48 -29.93 -19.66
CA SER A 701 22.98 -30.88 -20.66
C SER A 701 22.48 -32.20 -20.06
N SER A 702 22.95 -32.60 -18.87
CA SER A 702 22.57 -33.86 -18.22
C SER A 702 21.26 -33.76 -17.43
N GLY A 703 20.71 -32.56 -17.24
CA GLY A 703 19.48 -32.36 -16.46
C GLY A 703 19.63 -32.68 -14.96
N THR A 704 20.86 -32.79 -14.45
CA THR A 704 21.10 -33.16 -13.05
C THR A 704 20.62 -32.04 -12.11
N PRO A 705 19.84 -32.34 -11.06
CA PRO A 705 19.41 -31.33 -10.10
C PRO A 705 20.61 -30.66 -9.40
N ILE A 706 20.61 -29.33 -9.41
CA ILE A 706 21.60 -28.46 -8.80
C ILE A 706 20.98 -27.82 -7.56
N ASN A 707 21.44 -28.19 -6.37
CA ASN A 707 21.01 -27.58 -5.12
C ASN A 707 21.99 -26.47 -4.72
N ILE A 708 21.48 -25.27 -4.51
CA ILE A 708 22.21 -24.08 -4.12
C ILE A 708 21.75 -23.69 -2.71
N SER A 709 22.60 -23.90 -1.72
CA SER A 709 22.39 -23.44 -0.36
C SER A 709 23.13 -22.13 -0.15
N LEU A 710 22.51 -21.15 0.51
CA LEU A 710 23.10 -19.84 0.79
C LEU A 710 22.66 -19.31 2.15
N GLU A 711 23.49 -18.49 2.77
CA GLU A 711 23.11 -17.70 3.96
C GLU A 711 22.79 -16.28 3.50
N SER A 712 21.55 -15.82 3.74
CA SER A 712 21.08 -14.49 3.38
C SER A 712 20.91 -13.64 4.63
N ASN A 713 21.34 -12.39 4.58
CA ASN A 713 20.92 -11.40 5.56
C ASN A 713 19.50 -10.98 5.15
N THR A 714 18.48 -11.57 5.77
CA THR A 714 17.08 -11.24 5.47
C THR A 714 16.84 -9.76 5.75
N LEU A 715 16.31 -9.04 4.77
CA LEU A 715 16.17 -7.58 4.78
C LEU A 715 15.32 -7.05 5.94
N PHE A 716 14.44 -7.88 6.56
CA PHE A 716 13.45 -7.41 7.56
C PHE A 716 13.01 -8.47 8.59
N SER A 717 13.89 -9.32 9.12
CA SER A 717 13.50 -10.18 10.27
C SER A 717 13.48 -9.35 11.55
N ILE A 718 12.31 -8.82 11.93
CA ILE A 718 12.09 -8.10 13.20
C ILE A 718 12.24 -9.06 14.41
N GLN A 719 12.07 -10.37 14.19
CA GLN A 719 12.25 -11.37 15.22
C GLN A 719 13.72 -11.55 15.58
N SER A 720 14.02 -11.49 16.89
CA SER A 720 15.38 -11.71 17.40
C SER A 720 15.66 -13.20 17.57
N LYS A 721 16.73 -13.70 16.91
CA LYS A 721 17.16 -15.11 16.97
C LYS A 721 18.39 -15.23 17.86
N THR A 722 18.29 -15.88 19.01
CA THR A 722 19.42 -16.07 19.95
C THR A 722 20.03 -17.46 19.75
N LEU A 723 21.33 -17.51 19.41
CA LEU A 723 22.11 -18.73 19.26
C LEU A 723 23.09 -18.87 20.44
N LEU A 724 22.89 -19.93 21.22
CA LEU A 724 23.77 -20.36 22.31
C LEU A 724 24.43 -21.68 21.92
N GLY A 725 25.71 -21.85 22.19
CA GLY A 725 26.36 -23.09 21.80
C GLY A 725 27.70 -23.34 22.45
N ALA A 726 28.08 -24.61 22.46
CA ALA A 726 29.41 -25.06 22.80
C ALA A 726 29.83 -26.22 21.90
N THR A 727 31.08 -26.20 21.47
CA THR A 727 31.70 -27.24 20.66
C THR A 727 33.00 -27.67 21.30
N MET A 728 33.34 -28.94 21.17
CA MET A 728 34.50 -29.56 21.76
C MET A 728 35.21 -30.39 20.70
N GLU A 729 36.49 -30.13 20.48
CA GLU A 729 37.32 -30.90 19.54
C GLU A 729 38.53 -31.48 20.27
N TYR A 730 38.63 -32.81 20.31
CA TYR A 730 39.75 -33.53 20.89
C TYR A 730 40.63 -34.13 19.78
N ARG A 731 41.84 -33.60 19.61
CA ARG A 731 42.82 -34.10 18.63
C ARG A 731 43.69 -35.18 19.26
N VAL A 732 43.45 -36.44 18.94
CA VAL A 732 44.22 -37.57 19.48
C VAL A 732 45.66 -37.53 18.94
N ASN A 733 45.79 -37.34 17.64
CA ASN A 733 47.05 -37.14 16.89
C ASN A 733 46.75 -36.29 15.63
N GLU A 734 47.73 -36.11 14.75
CA GLU A 734 47.54 -35.37 13.48
C GLU A 734 46.59 -36.07 12.51
N GLU A 735 46.32 -37.37 12.71
CA GLU A 735 45.47 -38.19 11.82
C GLU A 735 44.02 -38.31 12.31
N LEU A 736 43.73 -38.18 13.61
CA LEU A 736 42.43 -38.52 14.23
C LEU A 736 41.92 -37.41 15.18
N MET A 737 40.71 -36.93 14.90
CA MET A 737 40.00 -35.93 15.70
C MET A 737 38.58 -36.40 16.06
N PHE A 738 38.18 -36.17 17.31
CA PHE A 738 36.81 -36.35 17.80
C PHE A 738 36.18 -34.99 18.10
N GLY A 739 35.03 -34.70 17.53
CA GLY A 739 34.26 -33.49 17.74
C GLY A 739 32.91 -33.78 18.40
N GLY A 740 32.44 -32.84 19.22
CA GLY A 740 31.11 -32.84 19.80
C GLY A 740 30.55 -31.43 19.87
N SER A 741 29.27 -31.24 19.55
CA SER A 741 28.63 -29.92 19.48
C SER A 741 27.26 -29.94 20.15
N ILE A 742 26.90 -28.84 20.84
CA ILE A 742 25.56 -28.56 21.34
C ILE A 742 25.21 -27.11 21.02
N LEU A 743 24.11 -26.89 20.32
CA LEU A 743 23.63 -25.56 19.92
C LEU A 743 22.16 -25.43 20.27
N ASN A 744 21.73 -24.26 20.76
CA ASN A 744 20.33 -23.89 20.96
C ASN A 744 20.05 -22.58 20.22
N LEU A 745 19.09 -22.61 19.30
CA LEU A 745 18.57 -21.44 18.60
C LEU A 745 17.17 -21.15 19.11
N THR A 746 16.95 -19.96 19.67
CA THR A 746 15.67 -19.51 20.20
C THR A 746 15.23 -18.20 19.57
N GLU A 747 14.06 -18.18 18.96
CA GLU A 747 13.44 -16.99 18.36
C GLU A 747 12.46 -16.35 19.32
N ARG A 748 12.41 -15.02 19.37
CA ARG A 748 11.46 -14.27 20.20
C ARG A 748 10.38 -13.61 19.32
N PRO A 749 9.08 -13.89 19.57
CA PRO A 749 8.01 -13.25 18.83
C PRO A 749 7.82 -11.79 19.26
N LEU A 750 7.24 -10.97 18.40
CA LEU A 750 6.90 -9.57 18.69
C LEU A 750 5.71 -9.47 19.64
N THR A 751 4.71 -10.30 19.41
CA THR A 751 3.44 -10.40 20.13
C THR A 751 3.33 -11.76 20.81
N GLN A 752 2.41 -11.89 21.77
CA GLN A 752 2.10 -13.19 22.39
C GLN A 752 1.14 -14.02 21.53
N LYS A 753 0.32 -13.37 20.69
CA LYS A 753 -0.49 -14.00 19.65
C LYS A 753 0.40 -14.22 18.44
N VAL A 754 0.57 -15.47 18.02
CA VAL A 754 1.41 -15.84 16.89
C VAL A 754 0.60 -16.68 15.92
N ASN A 755 0.60 -16.30 14.65
CA ASN A 755 -0.14 -16.97 13.60
C ASN A 755 0.60 -18.22 13.10
N VAL A 756 -0.16 -19.16 12.53
CA VAL A 756 0.40 -20.37 11.91
C VAL A 756 1.41 -20.01 10.81
N GLY A 757 2.55 -20.68 10.78
CA GLY A 757 3.66 -20.42 9.86
C GLY A 757 4.67 -19.36 10.35
N SER A 758 4.34 -18.60 11.39
CA SER A 758 5.24 -17.62 12.03
C SER A 758 5.68 -18.04 13.44
N GLU A 759 5.57 -19.33 13.78
CA GLU A 759 5.82 -19.83 15.12
C GLU A 759 7.30 -19.72 15.51
N PRO A 760 7.63 -19.05 16.63
CA PRO A 760 9.01 -18.92 17.07
C PRO A 760 9.57 -20.25 17.56
N ILE A 761 10.70 -20.66 16.98
CA ILE A 761 11.35 -21.92 17.37
C ILE A 761 12.23 -21.76 18.62
N SER A 762 12.43 -22.86 19.36
CA SER A 762 13.47 -22.99 20.39
C SER A 762 14.10 -24.37 20.30
N ASN A 763 14.94 -24.55 19.29
CA ASN A 763 15.50 -25.83 18.88
C ASN A 763 16.86 -26.06 19.53
N THR A 764 17.13 -27.29 19.98
CA THR A 764 18.45 -27.70 20.49
C THR A 764 19.01 -28.83 19.65
N ILE A 765 20.18 -28.63 19.04
CA ILE A 765 20.89 -29.64 18.25
C ILE A 765 22.10 -30.13 19.05
N MET A 766 22.31 -31.44 19.08
CA MET A 766 23.51 -32.08 19.64
C MET A 766 24.13 -32.97 18.56
N GLY A 767 25.46 -32.99 18.44
CA GLY A 767 26.12 -33.88 17.49
C GLY A 767 27.51 -34.32 17.88
N VAL A 768 27.97 -35.37 17.23
CA VAL A 768 29.30 -35.97 17.39
C VAL A 768 29.86 -36.24 16.01
N ASN A 769 31.14 -35.90 15.79
CA ASN A 769 31.85 -36.16 14.55
C ASN A 769 33.22 -36.80 14.81
N VAL A 770 33.66 -37.67 13.91
CA VAL A 770 34.97 -38.33 13.93
C VAL A 770 35.61 -38.11 12.59
N ASN A 771 36.79 -37.49 12.57
CA ASN A 771 37.53 -37.22 11.34
C ASN A 771 38.88 -37.94 11.41
N TYR A 772 39.12 -38.81 10.41
CA TYR A 772 40.37 -39.53 10.22
C TYR A 772 41.00 -39.21 8.86
N GLU A 773 42.19 -38.61 8.84
CA GLU A 773 42.95 -38.30 7.63
C GLU A 773 44.33 -38.94 7.70
N LYS A 774 44.67 -39.73 6.67
CA LYS A 774 45.99 -40.35 6.57
C LYS A 774 46.53 -40.37 5.16
N GLU A 775 47.79 -40.00 5.01
CA GLU A 775 48.51 -40.17 3.75
C GLU A 775 48.80 -41.64 3.48
N VAL A 776 48.55 -42.07 2.24
CA VAL A 776 48.79 -43.45 1.78
C VAL A 776 49.74 -43.40 0.59
N PRO A 777 51.06 -43.25 0.81
CA PRO A 777 52.05 -43.16 -0.26
C PRO A 777 52.07 -44.36 -1.20
N PHE A 778 51.57 -45.52 -0.73
CA PHE A 778 51.41 -46.71 -1.57
C PHE A 778 50.46 -46.46 -2.75
N LEU A 779 49.35 -45.74 -2.55
CA LEU A 779 48.40 -45.43 -3.61
C LEU A 779 49.02 -44.47 -4.62
N THR A 780 49.75 -43.44 -4.18
CA THR A 780 50.50 -42.54 -5.08
C THR A 780 51.45 -43.35 -5.96
N LYS A 781 52.24 -44.24 -5.34
CA LYS A 781 53.19 -45.09 -6.08
C LYS A 781 52.52 -46.11 -7.00
N LEU A 782 51.28 -46.49 -6.74
CA LEU A 782 50.50 -47.39 -7.60
C LEU A 782 49.98 -46.63 -8.83
N VAL A 783 49.52 -45.39 -8.65
CA VAL A 783 49.13 -44.51 -9.75
C VAL A 783 50.32 -44.16 -10.64
N ASP A 784 51.50 -43.92 -10.05
CA ASP A 784 52.76 -43.69 -10.77
C ASP A 784 53.24 -44.89 -11.62
N LYS A 785 52.69 -46.09 -11.38
CA LYS A 785 53.02 -47.29 -12.16
C LYS A 785 52.16 -47.47 -13.41
N LEU A 786 51.12 -46.65 -13.60
CA LEU A 786 50.34 -46.66 -14.83
C LEU A 786 51.16 -46.00 -15.94
N PRO A 787 51.34 -46.67 -17.10
CA PRO A 787 52.10 -46.08 -18.20
C PRO A 787 51.46 -44.76 -18.64
N PHE A 788 52.31 -43.75 -18.89
CA PHE A 788 51.96 -42.38 -19.29
C PHE A 788 51.41 -41.44 -18.19
N ILE A 789 51.48 -41.80 -16.90
CA ILE A 789 51.10 -40.93 -15.77
C ILE A 789 52.26 -40.84 -14.74
N GLU A 790 52.70 -39.62 -14.40
CA GLU A 790 53.64 -39.36 -13.29
C GLU A 790 53.00 -38.33 -12.34
N THR A 791 52.67 -38.71 -11.10
CA THR A 791 52.04 -37.83 -10.12
C THR A 791 52.85 -37.71 -8.82
N LYS A 792 53.28 -36.49 -8.51
CA LYS A 792 53.99 -36.20 -7.24
C LYS A 792 53.04 -35.84 -6.10
N ALA A 793 51.74 -35.82 -6.36
CA ALA A 793 50.74 -35.46 -5.35
C ALA A 793 50.52 -36.63 -4.37
N PRO A 794 50.57 -36.38 -3.05
CA PRO A 794 50.32 -37.43 -2.05
C PRO A 794 48.86 -37.89 -2.12
N SER A 795 48.64 -39.20 -2.13
CA SER A 795 47.32 -39.81 -2.00
C SER A 795 46.95 -39.84 -0.53
N LYS A 796 45.72 -39.46 -0.20
CA LYS A 796 45.20 -39.44 1.15
C LYS A 796 43.92 -40.26 1.24
N ILE A 797 43.71 -40.93 2.36
CA ILE A 797 42.42 -41.51 2.75
C ILE A 797 41.85 -40.60 3.82
N ILE A 798 40.63 -40.12 3.57
CA ILE A 798 39.84 -39.33 4.51
C ILE A 798 38.60 -40.15 4.83
N ALA A 799 38.37 -40.43 6.11
CA ALA A 799 37.17 -41.07 6.62
C ALA A 799 36.55 -40.17 7.68
N SER A 800 35.33 -39.69 7.42
CA SER A 800 34.52 -38.92 8.36
C SER A 800 33.27 -39.70 8.74
N ALA A 801 32.86 -39.59 10.00
CA ALA A 801 31.61 -40.12 10.51
C ALA A 801 30.93 -39.07 11.39
N GLU A 802 29.65 -38.81 11.16
CA GLU A 802 28.91 -37.77 11.89
C GLU A 802 27.54 -38.29 12.34
N PHE A 803 27.08 -37.80 13.49
CA PHE A 803 25.75 -38.04 14.03
C PHE A 803 25.22 -36.74 14.63
N ALA A 804 23.97 -36.39 14.32
CA ALA A 804 23.30 -35.23 14.89
C ALA A 804 21.88 -35.59 15.35
N TYR A 805 21.47 -35.02 16.47
CA TYR A 805 20.15 -35.16 17.08
C TYR A 805 19.55 -33.78 17.33
N LEU A 806 18.37 -33.53 16.76
CA LEU A 806 17.61 -32.30 16.93
C LEU A 806 16.47 -32.54 17.92
N LYS A 807 16.44 -31.74 19.00
CA LYS A 807 15.30 -31.63 19.91
C LYS A 807 14.55 -30.34 19.62
N PRO A 808 13.37 -30.41 18.97
CA PRO A 808 12.57 -29.22 18.72
C PRO A 808 11.94 -28.68 20.01
N GLY A 809 11.69 -27.37 20.05
CA GLY A 809 11.05 -26.67 21.16
C GLY A 809 10.41 -25.36 20.74
N HIS A 810 9.72 -24.68 21.67
CA HIS A 810 9.03 -23.40 21.44
C HIS A 810 9.45 -22.38 22.50
N ASN A 811 9.26 -21.08 22.20
CA ASN A 811 9.55 -20.01 23.13
C ASN A 811 8.51 -19.95 24.28
N LYS A 812 8.96 -19.74 25.52
CA LYS A 812 8.12 -19.62 26.73
C LYS A 812 7.20 -18.38 26.75
N ALA A 813 7.40 -17.42 25.86
CA ALA A 813 6.49 -16.30 25.66
C ALA A 813 5.09 -16.79 25.23
N ILE A 814 5.03 -17.94 24.56
CA ILE A 814 3.80 -18.67 24.28
C ILE A 814 3.49 -19.53 25.51
N LYS A 815 2.36 -19.25 26.18
CA LYS A 815 2.04 -19.81 27.51
C LYS A 815 1.80 -21.32 27.46
N HIS A 816 1.17 -21.83 26.40
CA HIS A 816 0.92 -23.25 26.22
C HIS A 816 1.66 -23.79 25.00
N LYS A 817 2.14 -25.04 25.12
CA LYS A 817 2.88 -25.68 24.03
C LYS A 817 1.93 -25.95 22.86
N GLY A 818 2.28 -25.51 21.66
CA GLY A 818 1.51 -25.80 20.45
C GLY A 818 0.29 -24.91 20.24
N GLU A 819 0.19 -23.78 20.94
CA GLU A 819 -0.79 -22.73 20.60
C GLU A 819 -0.23 -21.85 19.47
N ALA A 820 -0.90 -21.90 18.33
CA ALA A 820 -0.77 -20.97 17.22
C ALA A 820 -2.18 -20.57 16.78
N TYR A 821 -2.36 -19.32 16.39
CA TYR A 821 -3.63 -18.82 15.92
C TYR A 821 -3.74 -19.13 14.43
N LEU A 822 -4.76 -19.90 14.04
CA LEU A 822 -5.10 -20.04 12.62
C LEU A 822 -5.65 -18.70 12.11
N ASP A 823 -6.49 -18.05 12.94
CA ASP A 823 -7.00 -16.71 12.77
C ASP A 823 -7.28 -16.13 14.17
N ASP A 824 -7.00 -14.85 14.38
CA ASP A 824 -7.30 -14.11 15.61
C ASP A 824 -8.40 -13.04 15.43
N PHE A 825 -8.94 -12.92 14.22
CA PHE A 825 -9.95 -11.96 13.78
C PHE A 825 -9.57 -10.49 13.99
N GLU A 826 -8.32 -10.15 14.32
CA GLU A 826 -7.90 -8.75 14.49
C GLU A 826 -7.86 -8.00 13.14
N GLY A 827 -7.60 -8.71 12.04
CA GLY A 827 -7.61 -8.19 10.68
C GLY A 827 -8.92 -8.42 9.91
N ALA A 828 -9.97 -8.90 10.58
CA ALA A 828 -11.24 -9.26 9.92
C ALA A 828 -12.08 -8.05 9.52
N THR A 829 -11.80 -6.86 10.09
CA THR A 829 -12.53 -5.62 9.80
C THR A 829 -11.59 -4.60 9.15
N ALA A 830 -12.00 -4.05 8.01
CA ALA A 830 -11.34 -2.93 7.36
C ALA A 830 -12.36 -1.81 7.14
N ASP A 831 -12.13 -0.65 7.76
CA ASP A 831 -13.07 0.46 7.72
C ASP A 831 -12.75 1.42 6.57
N ILE A 832 -13.75 1.77 5.76
CA ILE A 832 -13.67 2.84 4.77
C ILE A 832 -14.39 4.07 5.35
N THR A 833 -13.63 5.11 5.67
CA THR A 833 -14.20 6.35 6.23
C THR A 833 -14.96 7.14 5.16
N LEU A 834 -16.18 7.58 5.50
CA LEU A 834 -17.04 8.41 4.64
C LEU A 834 -17.40 9.77 5.26
N LYS A 835 -16.77 10.14 6.39
CA LYS A 835 -17.19 11.30 7.21
C LYS A 835 -16.72 12.65 6.69
N GLU A 836 -15.78 12.67 5.73
CA GLU A 836 -15.13 13.87 5.22
C GLU A 836 -16.10 14.72 4.37
N PRO A 837 -16.53 15.92 4.82
CA PRO A 837 -17.59 16.72 4.17
C PRO A 837 -17.28 17.13 2.73
N TYR A 838 -16.01 17.35 2.42
CA TYR A 838 -15.57 17.88 1.13
C TYR A 838 -15.69 16.90 -0.04
N PHE A 839 -15.90 15.61 0.24
CA PHE A 839 -16.17 14.59 -0.78
C PHE A 839 -17.67 14.37 -0.99
N TRP A 840 -18.52 15.11 -0.29
CA TRP A 840 -19.96 15.07 -0.45
C TRP A 840 -20.43 16.26 -1.28
N PHE A 841 -21.29 15.96 -2.25
CA PHE A 841 -21.91 16.89 -3.17
C PHE A 841 -23.42 16.93 -2.94
N LEU A 842 -24.08 17.94 -3.50
CA LEU A 842 -25.54 18.01 -3.51
C LEU A 842 -26.10 16.77 -4.24
N ALA A 843 -27.11 16.12 -3.67
CA ALA A 843 -27.70 14.94 -4.31
C ALA A 843 -28.73 15.30 -5.40
N SER A 844 -28.83 14.42 -6.39
CA SER A 844 -29.98 14.37 -7.29
C SER A 844 -31.26 14.00 -6.52
N THR A 845 -32.42 14.25 -7.12
CA THR A 845 -33.71 13.91 -6.48
C THR A 845 -33.85 12.40 -6.37
N PRO A 846 -34.03 11.83 -5.16
CA PRO A 846 -34.17 10.39 -5.02
C PRO A 846 -35.37 9.84 -5.79
N LYS A 847 -35.22 8.64 -6.35
CA LYS A 847 -36.21 7.97 -7.20
C LYS A 847 -37.64 7.94 -6.64
N ARG A 848 -37.78 7.84 -5.32
CA ARG A 848 -39.09 7.84 -4.62
C ARG A 848 -39.92 9.12 -4.82
N PHE A 849 -39.30 10.21 -5.27
CA PHE A 849 -39.96 11.48 -5.56
C PHE A 849 -40.15 11.72 -7.07
N GLU A 850 -39.77 10.77 -7.93
CA GLU A 850 -39.92 10.90 -9.39
C GLU A 850 -41.40 10.92 -9.83
N ASP A 851 -42.28 10.20 -9.14
CA ASP A 851 -43.72 10.19 -9.47
C ASP A 851 -44.33 11.60 -9.37
N ASP A 852 -43.86 12.42 -8.43
CA ASP A 852 -44.28 13.82 -8.27
C ASP A 852 -43.82 14.70 -9.42
N TYR A 853 -42.68 14.36 -10.04
CA TYR A 853 -42.11 15.04 -11.21
C TYR A 853 -42.87 14.68 -12.50
N TYR A 854 -43.09 13.39 -12.75
CA TYR A 854 -43.80 12.94 -13.95
C TYR A 854 -45.29 13.35 -13.98
N ALA A 855 -45.87 13.69 -12.82
CA ALA A 855 -47.27 14.09 -12.70
C ALA A 855 -47.60 15.48 -13.30
N THR A 856 -46.65 16.41 -13.38
CA THR A 856 -46.92 17.82 -13.72
C THR A 856 -46.40 18.26 -15.09
N ALA A 857 -45.52 17.48 -15.72
CA ALA A 857 -44.84 17.80 -16.97
C ALA A 857 -44.04 19.13 -16.95
N ASN A 858 -43.79 19.69 -15.75
CA ASN A 858 -42.96 20.87 -15.54
C ASN A 858 -41.59 20.43 -15.02
N ILE A 859 -40.52 20.79 -15.73
CA ILE A 859 -39.17 20.33 -15.41
C ILE A 859 -38.68 20.83 -14.04
N TYR A 860 -39.13 22.02 -13.63
CA TYR A 860 -38.75 22.65 -12.35
C TYR A 860 -39.34 21.93 -11.12
N ASP A 861 -40.35 21.08 -11.31
CA ASP A 861 -40.93 20.31 -10.21
C ASP A 861 -40.00 19.19 -9.70
N TYR A 862 -38.93 18.86 -10.45
CA TYR A 862 -37.94 17.86 -10.08
C TYR A 862 -37.29 18.16 -8.71
N ASN A 863 -37.01 19.43 -8.43
CA ASN A 863 -36.35 19.88 -7.20
C ASN A 863 -37.33 20.53 -6.19
N ARG A 864 -38.64 20.54 -6.46
CA ARG A 864 -39.66 21.25 -5.67
C ARG A 864 -39.68 20.85 -4.18
N ASN A 865 -39.37 19.58 -3.89
CA ASN A 865 -39.40 19.05 -2.52
C ASN A 865 -38.06 19.20 -1.77
N ARG A 866 -37.02 19.78 -2.39
CA ARG A 866 -35.70 19.96 -1.79
C ARG A 866 -35.69 21.12 -0.78
N ALA A 867 -35.33 20.86 0.47
CA ALA A 867 -35.18 21.86 1.52
C ALA A 867 -33.70 22.16 1.83
N GLN A 868 -33.43 23.22 2.60
CA GLN A 868 -32.07 23.64 2.93
C GLN A 868 -31.38 22.62 3.84
N MET A 869 -30.15 22.24 3.49
CA MET A 869 -29.29 21.42 4.34
C MET A 869 -27.83 21.85 4.19
N SER A 870 -27.06 21.70 5.27
CA SER A 870 -25.61 21.84 5.23
C SER A 870 -24.87 20.73 5.96
N TRP A 871 -23.68 20.39 5.44
CA TRP A 871 -22.82 19.33 5.96
C TRP A 871 -21.40 19.83 6.19
N TYR A 872 -20.85 19.61 7.39
CA TYR A 872 -19.57 20.24 7.77
C TYR A 872 -18.93 19.61 9.01
N PHE A 873 -17.67 19.95 9.21
CA PHE A 873 -17.01 19.85 10.51
C PHE A 873 -17.01 21.23 11.17
N ILE A 874 -17.28 21.28 12.48
CA ILE A 874 -17.13 22.53 13.21
C ILE A 874 -15.63 22.84 13.35
N ASP A 875 -15.21 23.97 12.79
CA ASP A 875 -13.83 24.46 12.85
C ASP A 875 -13.31 24.54 14.31
N PRO A 876 -12.17 23.91 14.63
CA PRO A 876 -11.60 23.90 15.98
C PRO A 876 -11.35 25.28 16.59
N SER A 877 -11.14 26.32 15.77
CA SER A 877 -10.93 27.70 16.24
C SER A 877 -12.15 28.31 16.96
N PHE A 878 -13.33 27.69 16.89
CA PHE A 878 -14.44 28.08 17.75
C PHE A 878 -14.21 27.72 19.22
N TYR A 879 -13.39 26.69 19.49
CA TYR A 879 -13.09 26.18 20.84
C TYR A 879 -11.75 26.68 21.40
N GLU A 880 -10.88 27.24 20.55
CA GLU A 880 -9.53 27.67 20.93
C GLU A 880 -9.33 29.19 20.77
N GLY A 881 -8.63 29.80 21.72
CA GLY A 881 -8.24 31.22 21.62
C GLY A 881 -9.40 32.23 21.73
N ASN A 882 -9.39 33.26 20.88
CA ASN A 882 -10.39 34.34 20.88
C ASN A 882 -11.55 33.99 19.93
N SER A 883 -12.53 33.25 20.46
CA SER A 883 -13.68 32.77 19.69
C SER A 883 -14.63 33.89 19.26
N PRO A 884 -15.13 33.90 18.00
CA PRO A 884 -16.13 34.87 17.53
C PRO A 884 -17.55 34.59 18.06
N VAL A 885 -17.75 33.47 18.75
CA VAL A 885 -19.04 33.06 19.36
C VAL A 885 -18.98 33.12 20.88
N SER A 886 -20.14 33.07 21.54
CA SER A 886 -20.19 33.06 23.01
C SER A 886 -19.84 31.69 23.60
N ASP A 887 -19.38 31.66 24.85
CA ASP A 887 -19.15 30.42 25.60
C ASP A 887 -20.42 29.55 25.66
N ASN A 888 -21.59 30.18 25.69
CA ASN A 888 -22.87 29.47 25.63
C ASN A 888 -23.10 28.79 24.29
N ALA A 889 -22.61 29.36 23.17
CA ALA A 889 -22.75 28.77 21.84
C ALA A 889 -21.93 27.48 21.67
N ILE A 890 -20.75 27.40 22.31
CA ILE A 890 -19.89 26.20 22.32
C ILE A 890 -20.24 25.21 23.45
N SER A 891 -21.20 25.57 24.31
CA SER A 891 -21.69 24.74 25.42
C SER A 891 -23.05 24.08 25.14
N LYS A 892 -23.51 24.10 23.88
CA LYS A 892 -24.70 23.36 23.44
C LYS A 892 -24.34 21.93 23.10
N LEU A 893 -25.25 20.99 23.36
CA LEU A 893 -25.04 19.57 23.08
C LEU A 893 -24.86 19.29 21.58
N ASN A 894 -25.39 20.12 20.69
CA ASN A 894 -25.22 19.97 19.25
C ASN A 894 -23.98 20.67 18.66
N THR A 895 -23.17 21.34 19.47
CA THR A 895 -21.99 22.09 18.99
C THR A 895 -20.76 21.98 19.88
N PHE A 896 -20.78 21.21 20.96
CA PHE A 896 -19.61 21.04 21.83
C PHE A 896 -18.51 20.21 21.14
N GLN A 897 -17.27 20.37 21.59
CA GLN A 897 -16.14 19.61 21.07
C GLN A 897 -16.11 18.18 21.64
N VAL A 898 -16.27 17.18 20.77
CA VAL A 898 -16.22 15.75 21.13
C VAL A 898 -14.76 15.27 21.20
N LYS A 899 -14.42 14.46 22.21
CA LYS A 899 -13.09 13.86 22.38
C LYS A 899 -13.12 12.36 22.13
N GLU A 900 -12.03 11.79 21.63
CA GLU A 900 -11.97 10.37 21.25
C GLU A 900 -12.28 9.45 22.45
N ASN A 901 -11.69 9.74 23.60
CA ASN A 901 -11.87 8.97 24.83
C ASN A 901 -13.28 9.07 25.46
N GLN A 902 -14.13 10.00 25.00
CA GLN A 902 -15.53 10.07 25.42
C GLN A 902 -16.36 9.00 24.70
N ILE A 903 -16.10 8.79 23.40
CA ILE A 903 -16.79 7.78 22.60
C ILE A 903 -16.16 6.40 22.80
N PHE A 904 -14.82 6.33 22.84
CA PHE A 904 -14.04 5.09 22.95
C PHE A 904 -13.21 5.06 24.25
N PRO A 905 -13.82 4.79 25.43
CA PRO A 905 -13.15 4.90 26.72
C PRO A 905 -12.01 3.88 26.94
N ASN A 906 -12.00 2.79 26.17
CA ASN A 906 -10.97 1.74 26.27
C ASN A 906 -9.78 1.95 25.32
N ARG A 907 -9.79 3.03 24.52
CA ARG A 907 -8.69 3.36 23.61
C ARG A 907 -7.76 4.37 24.27
N ASP A 908 -6.48 4.01 24.36
CA ASP A 908 -5.46 4.92 24.89
C ASP A 908 -5.10 5.98 23.84
N PRO A 909 -5.22 7.29 24.14
CA PRO A 909 -4.84 8.34 23.21
C PRO A 909 -3.32 8.35 23.03
N GLN A 910 -2.87 8.53 21.79
CA GLN A 910 -1.45 8.65 21.50
C GLN A 910 -0.87 9.93 22.12
N GLN A 911 0.25 9.81 22.84
CA GLN A 911 0.90 10.97 23.43
C GLN A 911 1.44 11.91 22.35
N GLY A 912 1.12 13.20 22.47
CA GLY A 912 1.53 14.23 21.52
C GLY A 912 0.55 14.44 20.35
N VAL A 913 -0.53 13.66 20.27
CA VAL A 913 -1.60 13.84 19.29
C VAL A 913 -2.79 14.57 19.93
N TYR A 914 -3.43 15.46 19.17
CA TYR A 914 -4.61 16.19 19.61
C TYR A 914 -5.82 15.24 19.74
N ASN A 915 -6.46 15.20 20.91
CA ASN A 915 -7.49 14.20 21.30
C ASN A 915 -8.94 14.63 20.97
N ALA A 916 -9.15 15.52 20.00
CA ALA A 916 -10.50 15.88 19.55
C ALA A 916 -10.93 15.02 18.35
N LEU A 917 -12.18 14.59 18.35
CA LEU A 917 -12.79 13.83 17.27
C LEU A 917 -13.56 14.80 16.35
N SER A 918 -13.28 14.78 15.05
CA SER A 918 -14.11 15.48 14.06
C SER A 918 -15.45 14.75 13.89
N VAL A 919 -16.55 15.48 14.14
CA VAL A 919 -17.92 14.99 13.98
C VAL A 919 -18.48 15.48 12.65
N PHE A 920 -19.02 14.56 11.84
CA PHE A 920 -19.74 14.91 10.62
C PHE A 920 -21.13 15.44 10.97
N ASN A 921 -21.33 16.76 10.86
CA ASN A 921 -22.59 17.40 11.21
C ASN A 921 -23.48 17.50 9.97
N LEU A 922 -24.75 17.15 10.12
CA LEU A 922 -25.81 17.34 9.12
C LEU A 922 -26.88 18.24 9.73
N SER A 923 -27.06 19.43 9.17
CA SER A 923 -28.03 20.42 9.63
C SER A 923 -29.13 20.57 8.59
N PHE A 924 -30.35 20.11 8.91
CA PHE A 924 -31.51 20.11 8.01
C PHE A 924 -32.57 21.13 8.43
N PHE A 925 -33.00 21.99 7.51
CA PHE A 925 -33.96 23.07 7.73
C PHE A 925 -35.19 22.87 6.81
N PRO A 926 -36.14 22.01 7.18
CA PRO A 926 -37.25 21.59 6.30
C PRO A 926 -38.27 22.69 5.94
N ASN A 927 -38.25 23.81 6.67
CA ASN A 927 -39.13 24.95 6.42
C ASN A 927 -38.54 25.94 5.38
N GLU A 928 -37.28 25.76 5.00
CA GLU A 928 -36.57 26.66 4.08
C GLU A 928 -36.30 25.92 2.77
N ARG A 929 -36.46 26.60 1.63
CA ARG A 929 -36.11 26.02 0.32
C ARG A 929 -34.61 25.71 0.25
N GLY A 930 -34.24 24.62 -0.39
CA GLY A 930 -32.85 24.33 -0.72
C GLY A 930 -32.46 24.87 -2.11
N PRO A 931 -31.20 24.69 -2.53
CA PRO A 931 -30.72 25.13 -3.84
C PRO A 931 -31.55 24.54 -5.00
N TYR A 932 -31.88 25.40 -5.97
CA TYR A 932 -32.67 25.13 -7.17
C TYR A 932 -34.09 24.64 -6.92
N ASN A 933 -34.68 25.01 -5.78
CA ASN A 933 -36.09 24.75 -5.49
C ASN A 933 -36.95 25.98 -5.84
N PHE A 934 -37.91 25.81 -6.76
CA PHE A 934 -38.83 26.86 -7.20
C PHE A 934 -40.28 26.67 -6.71
N ASP A 935 -40.48 25.98 -5.58
CA ASP A 935 -41.83 25.77 -5.02
C ASP A 935 -42.47 27.10 -4.59
N GLU A 936 -43.74 27.28 -4.98
CA GLU A 936 -44.58 28.41 -4.59
C GLU A 936 -45.45 28.11 -3.36
N ASN A 937 -45.46 26.86 -2.87
CA ASN A 937 -46.22 26.47 -1.67
C ASN A 937 -45.52 26.87 -0.35
N ALA A 938 -45.39 28.18 -0.15
CA ALA A 938 -44.80 28.81 1.02
C ALA A 938 -45.76 29.84 1.66
N ASP A 939 -45.43 30.28 2.89
CA ASP A 939 -46.12 31.35 3.59
C ASP A 939 -45.67 32.74 3.09
N ILE A 940 -46.19 33.81 3.70
CA ILE A 940 -45.85 35.20 3.32
C ILE A 940 -44.37 35.56 3.56
N ASN A 941 -43.65 34.78 4.36
CA ASN A 941 -42.23 34.97 4.66
C ASN A 941 -41.34 34.00 3.88
N ASP A 942 -41.88 33.33 2.86
CA ASP A 942 -41.18 32.33 2.05
C ASP A 942 -40.77 31.06 2.82
N SER A 943 -41.51 30.74 3.91
CA SER A 943 -41.37 29.48 4.65
C SER A 943 -42.28 28.40 4.06
N LEU A 944 -41.74 27.22 3.77
CA LEU A 944 -42.48 26.08 3.20
C LEU A 944 -43.62 25.61 4.13
N ASN A 945 -44.81 25.38 3.57
CA ASN A 945 -46.01 25.06 4.36
C ASN A 945 -46.07 23.60 4.86
N ASN A 946 -45.47 22.67 4.12
CA ASN A 946 -45.47 21.22 4.42
C ASN A 946 -44.02 20.72 4.59
N PRO A 947 -43.36 21.00 5.73
CA PRO A 947 -41.98 20.57 5.98
C PRO A 947 -41.81 19.04 6.07
N GLU A 948 -42.84 18.30 6.43
CA GLU A 948 -42.83 16.83 6.56
C GLU A 948 -42.68 16.09 5.23
N ASP A 949 -43.05 16.73 4.11
CA ASP A 949 -42.94 16.17 2.76
C ASP A 949 -41.60 16.51 2.09
N ARG A 950 -40.75 17.31 2.76
CA ARG A 950 -39.47 17.79 2.19
C ARG A 950 -38.33 16.83 2.45
N TRP A 951 -37.36 16.86 1.54
CA TRP A 951 -36.12 16.11 1.65
C TRP A 951 -34.91 17.03 1.44
N ALA A 952 -33.75 16.59 1.89
CA ALA A 952 -32.46 17.11 1.46
C ALA A 952 -31.47 15.95 1.45
N GLY A 953 -30.53 15.96 0.52
CA GLY A 953 -29.64 14.85 0.29
C GLY A 953 -28.24 15.30 -0.11
N ILE A 954 -27.28 14.46 0.23
CA ILE A 954 -25.90 14.54 -0.21
C ILE A 954 -25.50 13.21 -0.81
N GLN A 955 -24.62 13.24 -1.80
CA GLN A 955 -24.10 12.04 -2.44
C GLN A 955 -22.59 12.14 -2.61
N ARG A 956 -21.94 10.98 -2.70
CA ARG A 956 -20.50 10.87 -2.91
C ARG A 956 -20.19 9.58 -3.64
N SER A 957 -19.05 9.55 -4.30
CA SER A 957 -18.48 8.32 -4.83
C SER A 957 -17.89 7.47 -3.70
N VAL A 958 -18.00 6.15 -3.86
CA VAL A 958 -17.31 5.15 -3.05
C VAL A 958 -16.13 4.64 -3.87
N SER A 959 -14.95 4.54 -3.25
CA SER A 959 -13.72 4.15 -3.97
C SER A 959 -13.72 2.71 -4.47
N THR A 960 -14.60 1.89 -3.92
CA THR A 960 -14.74 0.46 -4.20
C THR A 960 -16.11 0.25 -4.81
N SER A 961 -16.19 -0.24 -6.05
CA SER A 961 -17.46 -0.48 -6.74
C SER A 961 -18.02 -1.88 -6.49
N ASP A 962 -17.15 -2.88 -6.25
CA ASP A 962 -17.54 -4.27 -5.99
C ASP A 962 -17.54 -4.59 -4.49
N PHE A 963 -18.73 -4.54 -3.89
CA PHE A 963 -18.92 -4.77 -2.45
C PHE A 963 -18.82 -6.24 -2.07
N GLU A 964 -19.12 -7.15 -3.00
CA GLU A 964 -19.03 -8.60 -2.77
C GLU A 964 -17.55 -9.03 -2.76
N GLU A 965 -16.74 -8.57 -3.72
CA GLU A 965 -15.29 -8.85 -3.74
C GLU A 965 -14.58 -8.27 -2.53
N SER A 966 -14.99 -7.06 -2.11
CA SER A 966 -14.38 -6.37 -0.96
C SER A 966 -14.99 -6.75 0.39
N ASN A 967 -15.94 -7.69 0.40
CA ASN A 967 -16.67 -8.15 1.59
C ASN A 967 -17.22 -7.01 2.47
N ILE A 968 -17.89 -6.03 1.85
CA ILE A 968 -18.50 -4.90 2.56
C ILE A 968 -19.84 -5.34 3.16
N GLU A 969 -19.85 -5.61 4.46
CA GLU A 969 -21.04 -6.15 5.14
C GLU A 969 -21.92 -5.09 5.80
N PHE A 970 -21.33 -4.00 6.33
CA PHE A 970 -22.05 -3.07 7.19
C PHE A 970 -21.73 -1.59 6.91
N ILE A 971 -22.74 -0.74 7.10
CA ILE A 971 -22.57 0.70 7.28
C ILE A 971 -22.62 0.98 8.78
N GLU A 972 -21.51 1.49 9.34
CA GLU A 972 -21.39 1.78 10.77
C GLU A 972 -21.16 3.27 11.04
N PHE A 973 -21.89 3.82 12.03
CA PHE A 973 -21.64 5.18 12.52
C PHE A 973 -22.19 5.38 13.93
N TRP A 974 -21.60 6.34 14.63
CA TRP A 974 -22.10 6.83 15.91
C TRP A 974 -22.90 8.11 15.70
N MET A 975 -24.16 8.12 16.14
CA MET A 975 -25.04 9.28 16.08
C MET A 975 -25.41 9.73 17.48
N MET A 976 -25.23 11.03 17.73
CA MET A 976 -25.72 11.67 18.95
C MET A 976 -27.26 11.64 18.95
N ASP A 977 -27.88 11.45 20.12
CA ASP A 977 -29.32 11.59 20.25
C ASP A 977 -29.79 12.96 19.70
N PRO A 978 -30.56 12.97 18.59
CA PRO A 978 -30.94 14.20 17.92
C PRO A 978 -31.88 15.07 18.77
N TYR A 979 -32.50 14.50 19.81
CA TYR A 979 -33.39 15.22 20.72
C TYR A 979 -32.66 15.80 21.94
N ALA A 980 -31.38 15.49 22.16
CA ALA A 980 -30.67 15.83 23.39
C ALA A 980 -30.64 17.35 23.67
N GLN A 981 -30.43 18.18 22.64
CA GLN A 981 -30.44 19.64 22.80
C GLN A 981 -31.85 20.19 23.08
N ASP A 982 -32.87 19.66 22.41
CA ASP A 982 -34.26 20.08 22.63
C ASP A 982 -34.71 19.75 24.05
N GLU A 983 -34.30 18.59 24.58
CA GLU A 983 -34.56 18.19 25.96
C GLU A 983 -33.84 19.09 26.98
N ASP A 984 -32.59 19.46 26.72
CA ASP A 984 -31.82 20.42 27.52
C ASP A 984 -32.48 21.81 27.54
N ASP A 985 -33.03 22.24 26.40
CA ASP A 985 -33.76 23.50 26.26
C ASP A 985 -35.22 23.43 26.76
N GLY A 986 -35.71 22.25 27.18
CA GLY A 986 -37.08 22.03 27.66
C GLY A 986 -38.15 22.06 26.56
N ILE A 987 -37.76 21.84 25.31
CA ILE A 987 -38.60 21.83 24.12
C ILE A 987 -39.15 20.40 23.92
N GLN A 988 -40.45 20.30 23.59
CA GLN A 988 -41.08 19.04 23.19
C GLN A 988 -41.42 19.12 21.70
N ARG A 989 -40.67 18.38 20.89
CA ARG A 989 -40.84 18.34 19.44
C ARG A 989 -41.80 17.20 19.07
N ASN A 990 -42.71 17.46 18.13
CA ASN A 990 -43.62 16.46 17.58
C ASN A 990 -43.28 16.25 16.11
N ASP A 991 -42.32 15.37 15.85
CA ASP A 991 -41.94 14.97 14.49
C ASP A 991 -42.68 13.68 14.13
N PRO A 992 -43.69 13.71 13.24
CA PRO A 992 -44.57 12.57 13.03
C PRO A 992 -43.88 11.36 12.35
N ALA A 993 -42.78 11.57 11.61
CA ALA A 993 -42.03 10.50 10.95
C ALA A 993 -40.59 10.91 10.51
N PRO A 994 -39.69 11.32 11.43
CA PRO A 994 -38.33 11.67 11.05
C PRO A 994 -37.58 10.41 10.60
N ALA A 995 -36.93 10.47 9.43
CA ALA A 995 -36.20 9.34 8.89
C ALA A 995 -34.96 9.79 8.12
N LEU A 996 -33.87 9.03 8.29
CA LEU A 996 -32.67 9.11 7.48
C LEU A 996 -32.69 7.96 6.48
N TYR A 997 -32.42 8.27 5.21
CA TYR A 997 -32.33 7.29 4.14
C TYR A 997 -30.88 7.24 3.68
N ILE A 998 -30.36 6.03 3.50
CA ILE A 998 -29.07 5.80 2.88
C ILE A 998 -29.32 5.06 1.58
N ASN A 999 -28.95 5.66 0.46
CA ASN A 999 -29.03 5.04 -0.85
C ASN A 999 -27.65 4.53 -1.21
N LEU A 1000 -27.55 3.27 -1.64
CA LEU A 1000 -26.28 2.63 -1.95
C LEU A 1000 -26.38 1.85 -3.27
N GLY A 1001 -25.57 2.23 -4.24
CA GLY A 1001 -25.56 1.66 -5.59
C GLY A 1001 -25.27 2.74 -6.62
N ASN A 1002 -25.84 2.59 -7.82
CA ASN A 1002 -25.77 3.61 -8.86
C ASN A 1002 -26.87 4.65 -8.60
N ILE A 1003 -26.45 5.89 -8.39
CA ILE A 1003 -27.31 7.04 -8.13
C ILE A 1003 -27.05 8.05 -9.23
N SER A 1004 -28.12 8.68 -9.74
CA SER A 1004 -27.99 9.72 -10.75
C SER A 1004 -27.12 10.89 -10.26
N GLU A 1005 -26.18 11.33 -11.09
CA GLU A 1005 -25.35 12.51 -10.86
C GLU A 1005 -25.96 13.79 -11.47
N ASP A 1006 -27.05 13.64 -12.24
CA ASP A 1006 -27.87 14.72 -12.82
C ASP A 1006 -28.67 15.45 -11.71
N VAL A 1007 -28.02 16.43 -11.08
CA VAL A 1007 -28.56 17.24 -9.98
C VAL A 1007 -29.65 18.18 -10.52
N LEU A 1008 -29.43 18.73 -11.71
CA LEU A 1008 -30.38 19.56 -12.45
C LEU A 1008 -30.87 18.82 -13.69
N LYS A 1009 -32.00 18.09 -13.57
CA LYS A 1009 -32.53 17.19 -14.61
C LYS A 1009 -32.59 17.81 -16.01
N ASP A 1010 -31.52 17.70 -16.79
CA ASP A 1010 -31.46 18.15 -18.19
C ASP A 1010 -30.59 17.26 -19.09
N GLY A 1011 -29.91 16.27 -18.51
CA GLY A 1011 -29.13 15.27 -19.24
C GLY A 1011 -27.85 15.82 -19.89
N ARG A 1012 -27.40 17.02 -19.49
CA ARG A 1012 -26.11 17.59 -19.87
C ARG A 1012 -25.22 17.63 -18.62
N ARG A 1013 -23.99 17.13 -18.71
CA ARG A 1013 -23.04 17.25 -17.60
C ARG A 1013 -22.67 18.71 -17.37
N PHE A 1014 -22.97 19.25 -16.20
CA PHE A 1014 -22.48 20.56 -15.80
C PHE A 1014 -21.14 20.51 -15.07
N VAL A 1015 -20.24 21.43 -15.43
CA VAL A 1015 -18.93 21.64 -14.81
C VAL A 1015 -18.60 23.13 -14.79
N GLU A 1016 -18.39 23.71 -13.60
CA GLU A 1016 -18.08 25.15 -13.44
C GLU A 1016 -16.79 25.59 -14.15
N ASN A 1017 -15.71 24.82 -14.04
CA ASN A 1017 -14.42 25.22 -14.63
C ASN A 1017 -14.38 25.14 -16.16
N SER A 1018 -15.43 24.60 -16.78
CA SER A 1018 -15.60 24.56 -18.23
C SER A 1018 -16.28 25.83 -18.78
N LEU A 1019 -16.83 26.69 -17.91
CA LEU A 1019 -17.41 27.97 -18.29
C LEU A 1019 -16.31 28.94 -18.76
N PRO A 1020 -16.54 29.83 -19.73
CA PRO A 1020 -15.54 30.77 -20.19
C PRO A 1020 -15.05 31.74 -19.10
N ASN A 1021 -13.72 31.89 -18.96
CA ASN A 1021 -13.09 32.77 -17.96
C ASN A 1021 -13.53 34.25 -18.06
N ASP A 1022 -14.02 34.69 -19.22
CA ASP A 1022 -14.50 36.07 -19.45
C ASP A 1022 -16.00 36.24 -19.19
N GLY A 1023 -16.69 35.17 -18.77
CA GLY A 1023 -18.14 35.13 -18.59
C GLY A 1023 -18.93 35.22 -19.89
N SER A 1024 -18.30 35.05 -21.06
CA SER A 1024 -19.00 35.02 -22.35
C SER A 1024 -19.86 33.75 -22.50
N THR A 1025 -20.84 33.80 -23.38
CA THR A 1025 -21.71 32.64 -23.71
C THR A 1025 -21.24 31.84 -24.93
N THR A 1026 -19.98 32.04 -25.32
CA THR A 1026 -19.40 31.37 -26.50
C THR A 1026 -19.18 29.89 -26.20
N ASP A 1027 -19.59 29.00 -27.11
CA ASP A 1027 -19.50 27.54 -26.95
C ASP A 1027 -20.29 26.98 -25.75
N MET A 1028 -21.32 27.70 -25.30
CA MET A 1028 -22.29 27.21 -24.31
C MET A 1028 -23.56 26.69 -24.98
N ASP A 1029 -24.27 25.80 -24.29
CA ASP A 1029 -25.62 25.37 -24.57
C ASP A 1029 -26.59 25.92 -23.51
N THR A 1030 -27.87 26.00 -23.85
CA THR A 1030 -28.91 26.55 -22.97
C THR A 1030 -29.89 25.44 -22.61
N THR A 1031 -30.07 25.18 -21.31
CA THR A 1031 -30.98 24.16 -20.77
C THR A 1031 -32.16 24.81 -20.06
N ALA A 1032 -33.08 24.04 -19.49
CA ALA A 1032 -34.18 24.64 -18.72
C ALA A 1032 -33.68 25.35 -17.46
N TRP A 1033 -32.60 24.84 -16.85
CA TRP A 1033 -32.05 25.34 -15.60
C TRP A 1033 -31.08 26.50 -15.81
N GLY A 1034 -30.25 26.47 -16.86
CA GLY A 1034 -29.33 27.57 -17.13
C GLY A 1034 -28.43 27.36 -18.34
N LEU A 1035 -27.12 27.56 -18.16
CA LEU A 1035 -26.10 27.50 -19.20
C LEU A 1035 -25.05 26.43 -18.91
N VAL A 1036 -24.84 25.53 -19.86
CA VAL A 1036 -23.86 24.44 -19.74
C VAL A 1036 -22.77 24.62 -20.80
N SER A 1037 -21.51 24.37 -20.44
CA SER A 1037 -20.41 24.45 -21.41
C SER A 1037 -20.43 23.25 -22.37
N ARG A 1038 -20.14 23.49 -23.67
CA ARG A 1038 -19.90 22.40 -24.64
C ARG A 1038 -18.44 21.94 -24.66
N ARG A 1039 -17.58 22.57 -23.84
CA ARG A 1039 -16.17 22.23 -23.72
C ARG A 1039 -16.01 21.18 -22.65
N GLN A 1040 -15.16 20.18 -22.90
CA GLN A 1040 -14.76 19.26 -21.85
C GLN A 1040 -13.63 19.85 -21.01
N PRO A 1041 -13.69 19.73 -19.67
CA PRO A 1041 -12.60 20.13 -18.81
C PRO A 1041 -11.39 19.22 -19.06
N ILE A 1042 -10.19 19.81 -19.09
CA ILE A 1042 -8.93 19.05 -19.21
C ILE A 1042 -8.45 18.55 -17.84
N ALA A 1043 -8.82 19.27 -16.79
CA ALA A 1043 -8.50 18.97 -15.41
C ALA A 1043 -9.65 19.46 -14.50
N ASP A 1044 -9.79 18.84 -13.34
CA ASP A 1044 -10.75 19.23 -12.30
C ASP A 1044 -10.14 20.34 -11.42
N GLY A 1045 -10.32 21.60 -11.82
CA GLY A 1045 -9.75 22.75 -11.11
C GLY A 1045 -9.91 24.08 -11.84
N PHE A 1046 -10.02 25.17 -11.09
CA PHE A 1046 -10.19 26.53 -11.61
C PHE A 1046 -8.89 27.18 -12.09
N ASP A 1047 -9.01 28.07 -13.06
CA ASP A 1047 -7.99 29.10 -13.33
C ASP A 1047 -8.22 30.29 -12.38
N ASP A 1048 -7.16 30.78 -11.74
CA ASP A 1048 -7.21 31.89 -10.79
C ASP A 1048 -7.77 33.19 -11.40
N ALA A 1049 -7.60 33.39 -12.72
CA ALA A 1049 -8.08 34.59 -13.40
C ALA A 1049 -9.58 34.55 -13.74
N GLY A 1050 -10.15 33.36 -13.95
CA GLY A 1050 -11.53 33.15 -14.41
C GLY A 1050 -12.52 32.77 -13.31
N ARG A 1051 -12.02 32.41 -12.12
CA ARG A 1051 -12.82 31.77 -11.06
C ARG A 1051 -14.10 32.52 -10.70
N ALA A 1052 -14.06 33.84 -10.57
CA ALA A 1052 -15.25 34.63 -10.20
C ALA A 1052 -16.39 34.59 -11.25
N ALA A 1053 -16.10 34.21 -12.49
CA ALA A 1053 -17.10 34.02 -13.54
C ALA A 1053 -17.50 32.55 -13.74
N GLN A 1054 -16.81 31.62 -13.06
CA GLN A 1054 -16.98 30.17 -13.19
C GLN A 1054 -17.62 29.55 -11.93
N ASP A 1055 -17.29 30.05 -10.74
CA ASP A 1055 -17.79 29.63 -9.42
C ASP A 1055 -19.22 30.18 -9.19
N VAL A 1056 -20.18 29.65 -9.95
CA VAL A 1056 -21.55 30.19 -10.07
C VAL A 1056 -22.65 29.14 -9.86
N GLY A 1057 -22.31 27.96 -9.34
CA GLY A 1057 -23.28 26.90 -9.09
C GLY A 1057 -23.62 26.05 -10.31
N TYR A 1058 -24.47 25.05 -10.10
CA TYR A 1058 -24.83 24.02 -11.09
C TYR A 1058 -25.62 24.54 -12.30
N ASP A 1059 -26.20 25.74 -12.22
CA ASP A 1059 -26.95 26.33 -13.33
C ASP A 1059 -26.07 27.16 -14.30
N GLY A 1060 -24.83 27.45 -13.92
CA GLY A 1060 -23.92 28.26 -14.74
C GLY A 1060 -24.30 29.74 -14.82
N LEU A 1061 -25.12 30.24 -13.90
CA LEU A 1061 -25.64 31.61 -13.90
C LEU A 1061 -25.13 32.38 -12.69
N THR A 1062 -24.77 33.65 -12.90
CA THR A 1062 -24.59 34.56 -11.75
C THR A 1062 -25.97 35.03 -11.26
N ASN A 1063 -26.12 35.51 -10.02
CA ASN A 1063 -27.40 36.00 -9.48
C ASN A 1063 -28.05 37.06 -10.40
N ALA A 1064 -27.24 37.93 -11.01
CA ALA A 1064 -27.73 38.91 -11.98
C ALA A 1064 -28.34 38.25 -13.24
N ARG A 1065 -27.77 37.13 -13.70
CA ARG A 1065 -28.28 36.34 -14.82
C ARG A 1065 -29.43 35.43 -14.41
N GLU A 1066 -29.47 34.90 -13.20
CA GLU A 1066 -30.63 34.16 -12.69
C GLU A 1066 -31.89 35.02 -12.72
N VAL A 1067 -31.80 36.29 -12.32
CA VAL A 1067 -32.92 37.24 -12.42
C VAL A 1067 -33.35 37.42 -13.88
N GLU A 1068 -32.41 37.54 -14.80
CA GLU A 1068 -32.74 37.65 -16.23
C GLU A 1068 -33.37 36.35 -16.77
N TYR A 1069 -32.77 35.21 -16.49
CA TYR A 1069 -33.13 33.93 -17.07
C TYR A 1069 -34.31 33.27 -16.36
N LEU A 1070 -34.22 33.02 -15.05
CA LEU A 1070 -35.21 32.28 -14.28
C LEU A 1070 -36.47 33.12 -14.03
N LEU A 1071 -36.32 34.39 -13.64
CA LEU A 1071 -37.48 35.24 -13.34
C LEU A 1071 -38.10 35.88 -14.59
N ASN A 1072 -37.31 36.46 -15.50
CA ASN A 1072 -37.87 37.22 -16.62
C ASN A 1072 -38.16 36.36 -17.85
N GLU A 1073 -37.26 35.46 -18.24
CA GLU A 1073 -37.44 34.61 -19.42
C GLU A 1073 -38.27 33.35 -19.15
N LYS A 1074 -37.88 32.56 -18.14
CA LYS A 1074 -38.54 31.29 -17.79
C LYS A 1074 -39.75 31.46 -16.90
N GLN A 1075 -39.80 32.55 -16.14
CA GLN A 1075 -40.89 32.86 -15.21
C GLN A 1075 -41.17 31.71 -14.24
N VAL A 1076 -40.11 31.17 -13.61
CA VAL A 1076 -40.20 30.01 -12.71
C VAL A 1076 -41.11 30.24 -11.51
N PHE A 1077 -41.31 31.51 -11.12
CA PHE A 1077 -42.27 31.92 -10.09
C PHE A 1077 -43.41 32.74 -10.69
N SER A 1078 -44.63 32.45 -10.23
CA SER A 1078 -45.83 33.17 -10.62
C SER A 1078 -45.86 34.58 -10.05
N SER A 1079 -46.41 35.53 -10.81
CA SER A 1079 -46.52 36.92 -10.36
C SER A 1079 -47.40 37.07 -9.10
N ASN A 1080 -48.36 36.16 -8.89
CA ASN A 1080 -49.22 36.16 -7.71
C ASN A 1080 -48.45 35.74 -6.45
N PHE A 1081 -47.54 34.76 -6.58
CA PHE A 1081 -46.66 34.35 -5.49
C PHE A 1081 -45.73 35.50 -5.09
N LEU A 1082 -44.99 36.06 -6.05
CA LEU A 1082 -44.03 37.15 -5.79
C LEU A 1082 -44.67 38.40 -5.16
N THR A 1083 -45.90 38.74 -5.55
CA THR A 1083 -46.64 39.89 -4.98
C THR A 1083 -47.31 39.59 -3.64
N GLY A 1084 -47.43 38.31 -3.28
CA GLY A 1084 -48.00 37.84 -2.03
C GLY A 1084 -47.02 37.83 -0.86
N LEU A 1085 -45.71 37.87 -1.12
CA LEU A 1085 -44.63 37.85 -0.12
C LEU A 1085 -44.46 39.19 0.61
N THR A 1086 -43.86 39.15 1.82
CA THR A 1086 -43.34 40.35 2.49
C THR A 1086 -42.27 41.03 1.64
N GLU A 1087 -42.01 42.32 1.89
CA GLU A 1087 -41.00 43.06 1.12
C GLU A 1087 -39.61 42.47 1.31
N GLU A 1088 -39.28 42.04 2.52
CA GLU A 1088 -38.01 41.40 2.86
C GLU A 1088 -37.87 40.03 2.16
N ALA A 1089 -38.89 39.16 2.26
CA ALA A 1089 -38.86 37.85 1.61
C ALA A 1089 -38.82 37.95 0.09
N ARG A 1090 -39.62 38.87 -0.48
CA ARG A 1090 -39.62 39.15 -1.92
C ARG A 1090 -38.25 39.62 -2.40
N THR A 1091 -37.61 40.52 -1.66
CA THR A 1091 -36.28 41.03 -2.02
C THR A 1091 -35.26 39.91 -2.00
N SER A 1092 -35.21 39.12 -0.91
CA SER A 1092 -34.29 37.98 -0.76
C SER A 1092 -34.45 36.98 -1.91
N LEU A 1093 -35.68 36.58 -2.23
CA LEU A 1093 -35.97 35.64 -3.32
C LEU A 1093 -35.61 36.22 -4.69
N THR A 1094 -35.87 37.51 -4.92
CA THR A 1094 -35.53 38.12 -6.23
C THR A 1094 -34.05 38.44 -6.39
N GLU A 1095 -33.27 38.49 -5.31
CA GLU A 1095 -31.81 38.70 -5.36
C GLU A 1095 -31.05 37.39 -5.56
N ASP A 1096 -31.60 36.26 -5.09
CA ASP A 1096 -31.08 34.91 -5.27
C ASP A 1096 -32.26 33.94 -5.57
N PRO A 1097 -32.75 33.90 -6.83
CA PRO A 1097 -33.86 33.03 -7.21
C PRO A 1097 -33.57 31.54 -7.08
N ALA A 1098 -32.32 31.11 -7.32
CA ALA A 1098 -31.91 29.71 -7.21
C ALA A 1098 -31.65 29.26 -5.77
N GLN A 1099 -31.46 30.19 -4.83
CA GLN A 1099 -31.14 29.92 -3.42
C GLN A 1099 -29.85 29.12 -3.23
N ASP A 1100 -28.82 29.46 -4.00
CA ASP A 1100 -27.58 28.71 -4.11
C ASP A 1100 -26.31 29.49 -3.72
N ASP A 1101 -26.48 30.68 -3.12
CA ASP A 1101 -25.39 31.53 -2.61
C ASP A 1101 -24.66 30.91 -1.39
N PHE A 1102 -23.32 30.88 -1.45
CA PHE A 1102 -22.44 30.48 -0.35
C PHE A 1102 -22.22 31.61 0.67
N LEU A 1103 -22.23 31.26 1.96
CA LEU A 1103 -21.80 32.15 3.04
C LEU A 1103 -20.75 31.51 3.95
N TYR A 1104 -19.63 32.20 4.17
CA TYR A 1104 -18.54 31.70 5.01
C TYR A 1104 -18.82 31.93 6.51
N TYR A 1105 -18.71 30.87 7.33
CA TYR A 1105 -19.13 30.83 8.74
C TYR A 1105 -18.47 31.87 9.68
N LYS A 1106 -17.36 32.49 9.27
CA LYS A 1106 -16.65 33.57 10.00
C LYS A 1106 -16.83 34.95 9.36
N GLU A 1107 -17.78 35.14 8.46
CA GLU A 1107 -18.07 36.46 7.92
C GLU A 1107 -18.46 37.46 9.00
N GLY A 1108 -17.93 38.68 8.88
CA GLY A 1108 -18.14 39.75 9.86
C GLY A 1108 -19.60 40.17 10.03
N PHE A 1109 -20.47 39.84 9.07
CA PHE A 1109 -21.93 40.03 9.20
C PHE A 1109 -22.50 39.24 10.38
N PHE A 1110 -22.02 38.02 10.64
CA PHE A 1110 -22.52 37.18 11.72
C PHE A 1110 -22.18 37.72 13.12
N ASP A 1111 -21.08 38.46 13.26
CA ASP A 1111 -20.59 38.92 14.56
C ASP A 1111 -21.40 40.09 15.13
N GLY A 1112 -22.06 40.86 14.26
CA GLY A 1112 -22.93 41.97 14.65
C GLY A 1112 -24.31 41.55 15.17
N ASN A 1113 -24.68 40.28 15.04
CA ASN A 1113 -26.02 39.78 15.33
C ASN A 1113 -25.99 38.72 16.45
N SER A 1114 -26.76 38.97 17.52
CA SER A 1114 -26.83 38.11 18.70
C SER A 1114 -27.36 36.71 18.41
N PHE A 1115 -28.13 36.52 17.34
CA PHE A 1115 -28.62 35.21 16.90
C PHE A 1115 -27.47 34.30 16.46
N TYR A 1116 -26.62 34.77 15.55
CA TYR A 1116 -25.47 34.01 15.03
C TYR A 1116 -24.31 33.93 16.03
N LYS A 1117 -24.17 34.91 16.92
CA LYS A 1117 -23.19 34.86 18.03
C LYS A 1117 -23.48 33.75 19.03
N ASN A 1118 -24.75 33.36 19.19
CA ASN A 1118 -25.20 32.33 20.13
C ASN A 1118 -25.60 31.00 19.45
N ASN A 1119 -25.38 30.88 18.13
CA ASN A 1119 -25.76 29.70 17.36
C ASN A 1119 -24.76 29.42 16.24
N ILE A 1120 -23.88 28.42 16.46
CA ILE A 1120 -22.87 28.00 15.48
C ILE A 1120 -23.52 27.33 14.27
N ILE A 1121 -24.57 26.53 14.47
CA ILE A 1121 -25.26 25.82 13.38
C ILE A 1121 -25.76 26.80 12.31
N ASN A 1122 -26.34 27.93 12.73
CA ASN A 1122 -26.84 28.93 11.79
C ASN A 1122 -25.72 29.68 11.03
N ARG A 1123 -24.47 29.67 11.51
CA ARG A 1123 -23.33 30.20 10.73
C ARG A 1123 -22.94 29.30 9.58
N TYR A 1124 -23.24 28.00 9.67
CA TYR A 1124 -22.99 27.02 8.63
C TYR A 1124 -24.21 26.77 7.73
N ARG A 1125 -25.32 27.51 7.91
CA ARG A 1125 -26.60 27.26 7.22
C ARG A 1125 -26.47 27.21 5.69
N TYR A 1126 -25.68 28.12 5.11
CA TYR A 1126 -25.45 28.24 3.66
C TYR A 1126 -23.98 27.97 3.29
N PHE A 1127 -23.24 27.25 4.13
CA PHE A 1127 -21.80 27.01 3.93
C PHE A 1127 -21.51 26.01 2.80
N THR A 1128 -22.49 25.20 2.39
CA THR A 1128 -22.33 24.17 1.35
C THR A 1128 -23.09 24.49 0.07
N ASN A 1129 -23.68 25.69 0.01
CA ASN A 1129 -24.32 26.20 -1.20
C ASN A 1129 -23.25 26.41 -2.29
N PRO A 1130 -23.56 26.13 -3.58
CA PRO A 1130 -22.54 25.97 -4.61
C PRO A 1130 -22.01 27.30 -5.19
N HIS A 1131 -22.81 28.34 -5.30
CA HIS A 1131 -22.37 29.61 -5.91
C HIS A 1131 -21.42 30.36 -4.96
N GLY A 1132 -20.16 30.54 -5.37
CA GLY A 1132 -19.18 31.32 -4.61
C GLY A 1132 -18.46 30.51 -3.54
N ASN A 1133 -18.59 29.19 -3.54
CA ASN A 1133 -18.06 28.30 -2.51
C ASN A 1133 -16.55 28.03 -2.67
N SER A 1134 -15.95 28.49 -3.76
CA SER A 1134 -14.57 28.20 -4.14
C SER A 1134 -13.72 29.46 -4.40
N GLN A 1135 -14.21 30.64 -4.01
CA GLN A 1135 -13.58 31.95 -4.23
C GLN A 1135 -12.07 32.00 -3.97
N ALA A 1136 -11.34 32.69 -4.85
CA ALA A 1136 -9.90 32.86 -4.71
C ALA A 1136 -9.52 33.58 -3.40
N THR A 1137 -8.43 33.15 -2.77
CA THR A 1137 -7.98 33.71 -1.48
C THR A 1137 -7.64 35.19 -1.59
N THR A 1138 -8.48 36.07 -1.03
CA THR A 1138 -8.18 37.49 -0.88
C THR A 1138 -7.71 37.81 0.55
N GLY A 1139 -6.40 37.82 0.79
CA GLY A 1139 -5.81 38.22 2.08
C GLY A 1139 -5.17 37.06 2.87
N THR A 1140 -5.22 37.14 4.21
CA THR A 1140 -4.64 36.12 5.13
C THR A 1140 -5.61 35.00 5.50
N GLU A 1141 -6.92 35.20 5.30
CA GLU A 1141 -7.97 34.22 5.60
C GLU A 1141 -8.53 33.67 4.29
N THR A 1142 -8.61 32.34 4.19
CA THR A 1142 -9.24 31.68 3.05
C THR A 1142 -10.71 31.46 3.35
N ARG A 1143 -11.60 31.99 2.49
CA ARG A 1143 -13.06 31.96 2.64
C ARG A 1143 -13.68 31.10 1.56
N MET A 1144 -13.50 29.79 1.67
CA MET A 1144 -14.07 28.83 0.72
C MET A 1144 -14.43 27.53 1.45
N GLN A 1145 -15.41 26.80 0.95
CA GLN A 1145 -15.76 25.46 1.40
C GLN A 1145 -14.95 24.41 0.63
N THR A 1146 -14.73 24.60 -0.66
CA THR A 1146 -13.97 23.68 -1.52
C THR A 1146 -13.03 24.44 -2.44
N SER A 1147 -11.99 23.77 -2.95
CA SER A 1147 -11.17 24.28 -4.05
C SER A 1147 -11.48 23.59 -5.38
N ARG A 1148 -12.35 22.58 -5.36
CA ARG A 1148 -12.83 21.87 -6.56
C ARG A 1148 -14.03 22.60 -7.13
N PRO A 1149 -14.19 22.66 -8.47
CA PRO A 1149 -15.43 23.12 -9.07
C PRO A 1149 -16.59 22.22 -8.68
N ASN A 1150 -17.79 22.79 -8.61
CA ASN A 1150 -19.02 22.00 -8.59
C ASN A 1150 -19.18 21.33 -9.97
N ASN A 1151 -19.45 20.03 -9.95
CA ASN A 1151 -19.49 19.16 -11.12
C ASN A 1151 -20.56 18.08 -10.89
N GLU A 1152 -21.28 17.72 -11.95
CA GLU A 1152 -22.23 16.59 -12.01
C GLU A 1152 -21.57 15.27 -12.44
N ASP A 1153 -20.26 15.15 -12.24
CA ASP A 1153 -19.46 13.93 -12.37
C ASP A 1153 -18.70 13.77 -11.05
N ILE A 1154 -19.23 12.92 -10.17
CA ILE A 1154 -18.85 12.81 -8.76
C ILE A 1154 -17.81 11.69 -8.55
N ASN A 1155 -17.77 10.75 -9.49
CA ASN A 1155 -16.81 9.64 -9.51
C ASN A 1155 -15.57 9.91 -10.39
N ASP A 1156 -15.47 11.10 -11.00
CA ASP A 1156 -14.37 11.56 -11.86
C ASP A 1156 -14.18 10.66 -13.12
N ASP A 1157 -15.27 10.11 -13.68
CA ASP A 1157 -15.22 9.19 -14.84
C ASP A 1157 -15.42 9.86 -16.21
N ASN A 1158 -15.62 11.18 -16.21
CA ASN A 1158 -15.85 12.05 -17.35
C ASN A 1158 -17.18 11.91 -18.08
N THR A 1159 -18.14 11.19 -17.51
CA THR A 1159 -19.50 11.10 -18.03
C THR A 1159 -20.51 11.54 -16.97
N LEU A 1160 -21.76 11.76 -17.39
CA LEU A 1160 -22.87 11.99 -16.49
C LEU A 1160 -23.59 10.67 -16.26
N ASN A 1161 -23.52 10.11 -15.05
CA ASN A 1161 -24.35 8.95 -14.73
C ASN A 1161 -25.81 9.40 -14.49
N GLN A 1162 -26.74 8.87 -15.28
CA GLN A 1162 -28.17 9.18 -15.16
C GLN A 1162 -29.00 7.98 -14.66
N ILE A 1163 -28.35 6.95 -14.12
CA ILE A 1163 -28.99 5.70 -13.73
C ILE A 1163 -29.26 5.70 -12.22
N ASP A 1164 -30.52 5.47 -11.86
CA ASP A 1164 -30.93 5.18 -10.48
C ASP A 1164 -31.22 3.68 -10.29
N ALA A 1165 -30.16 2.97 -9.88
CA ALA A 1165 -30.15 1.56 -9.53
C ALA A 1165 -29.42 1.36 -8.19
N TYR A 1166 -30.15 1.58 -7.10
CA TYR A 1166 -29.61 1.52 -5.74
C TYR A 1166 -30.55 0.77 -4.79
N TYR A 1167 -29.98 0.33 -3.67
CA TYR A 1167 -30.69 -0.14 -2.49
C TYR A 1167 -30.93 1.01 -1.52
N GLU A 1168 -32.10 1.05 -0.86
CA GLU A 1168 -32.51 2.13 0.04
C GLU A 1168 -32.69 1.61 1.47
N TYR A 1169 -31.88 2.09 2.41
CA TYR A 1169 -31.98 1.72 3.82
C TYR A 1169 -32.66 2.84 4.62
N LYS A 1170 -33.87 2.57 5.12
CA LYS A 1170 -34.63 3.51 5.96
C LYS A 1170 -34.30 3.35 7.44
N ILE A 1171 -33.79 4.42 8.05
CA ILE A 1171 -33.53 4.55 9.48
C ILE A 1171 -34.59 5.45 10.11
N ASP A 1172 -35.42 4.89 10.97
CA ASP A 1172 -36.45 5.63 11.73
C ASP A 1172 -35.80 6.34 12.92
N LEU A 1173 -35.87 7.67 12.95
CA LEU A 1173 -35.29 8.52 13.99
C LEU A 1173 -36.30 8.92 15.07
N SER A 1174 -37.51 8.35 15.06
CA SER A 1174 -38.51 8.66 16.07
C SER A 1174 -38.02 8.30 17.47
N LYS A 1175 -38.41 9.11 18.46
CA LYS A 1175 -38.06 8.89 19.87
C LYS A 1175 -38.51 7.52 20.38
N GLU A 1176 -39.58 6.93 19.84
CA GLU A 1176 -40.00 5.57 20.19
C GLU A 1176 -39.01 4.52 19.67
N ASN A 1177 -38.55 4.64 18.42
CA ASN A 1177 -37.58 3.73 17.83
C ASN A 1177 -36.24 3.77 18.57
N LEU A 1178 -35.70 4.97 18.83
CA LEU A 1178 -34.46 5.18 19.57
C LEU A 1178 -34.48 4.64 21.01
N ASN A 1179 -35.66 4.51 21.62
CA ASN A 1179 -35.80 4.04 23.01
C ASN A 1179 -36.23 2.56 23.14
N ASN A 1180 -37.04 2.02 22.24
CA ASN A 1180 -37.73 0.73 22.44
C ASN A 1180 -37.56 -0.29 21.29
N LEU A 1181 -37.18 0.13 20.08
CA LEU A 1181 -37.02 -0.73 18.90
C LEU A 1181 -35.62 -0.51 18.31
N LYS A 1182 -34.62 -1.27 18.78
CA LYS A 1182 -33.22 -1.18 18.34
C LYS A 1182 -33.00 -1.73 16.91
N LYS A 1183 -33.78 -1.33 15.91
CA LYS A 1183 -33.51 -1.69 14.52
C LYS A 1183 -32.20 -0.99 14.11
N TYR A 1184 -31.17 -1.78 13.79
CA TYR A 1184 -29.79 -1.36 13.49
C TYR A 1184 -28.96 -0.76 14.64
N ILE A 1185 -29.50 -0.54 15.84
CA ILE A 1185 -28.72 -0.02 16.98
C ILE A 1185 -28.07 -1.18 17.75
N VAL A 1186 -26.75 -1.24 17.74
CA VAL A 1186 -25.98 -2.32 18.39
C VAL A 1186 -25.42 -1.93 19.76
N ASP A 1187 -25.15 -0.65 19.99
CA ASP A 1187 -24.63 -0.13 21.25
C ASP A 1187 -25.17 1.28 21.56
N GLU A 1188 -25.11 1.66 22.84
CA GLU A 1188 -25.38 3.02 23.30
C GLU A 1188 -24.38 3.45 24.38
N ASN A 1189 -23.83 4.66 24.25
CA ASN A 1189 -22.88 5.21 25.20
C ASN A 1189 -23.41 6.54 25.75
N GLN A 1190 -23.65 6.61 27.06
CA GLN A 1190 -24.05 7.83 27.74
C GLN A 1190 -22.83 8.48 28.40
N ILE A 1191 -22.52 9.70 27.97
CA ILE A 1191 -21.37 10.47 28.45
C ILE A 1191 -21.84 11.66 29.29
N SER A 1192 -20.98 12.10 30.22
CA SER A 1192 -21.12 13.36 30.95
C SER A 1192 -19.96 14.27 30.57
N VAL A 1193 -20.27 15.49 30.16
CA VAL A 1193 -19.30 16.45 29.60
C VAL A 1193 -19.35 17.74 30.39
N ASP A 1194 -18.19 18.19 30.85
CA ASP A 1194 -18.02 19.51 31.45
C ASP A 1194 -17.83 20.55 30.33
N MET A 1195 -18.76 21.51 30.28
CA MET A 1195 -18.86 22.50 29.22
C MET A 1195 -18.03 23.76 29.50
N PRO A 1196 -17.59 24.50 28.46
CA PRO A 1196 -16.83 25.74 28.62
C PRO A 1196 -17.51 26.81 29.49
N ASN A 1197 -18.86 26.87 29.49
CA ASN A 1197 -19.63 27.79 30.33
C ASN A 1197 -19.72 27.38 31.82
N GLY A 1198 -19.16 26.22 32.20
CA GLY A 1198 -19.14 25.68 33.56
C GLY A 1198 -20.29 24.72 33.89
N ASP A 1199 -21.21 24.47 32.96
CA ASP A 1199 -22.26 23.47 33.12
C ASP A 1199 -21.71 22.04 32.92
N SER A 1200 -22.35 21.05 33.54
CA SER A 1200 -22.09 19.64 33.24
C SER A 1200 -23.35 19.05 32.61
N LYS A 1201 -23.24 18.57 31.36
CA LYS A 1201 -24.37 18.03 30.59
C LYS A 1201 -24.15 16.56 30.27
N SER A 1202 -25.24 15.80 30.19
CA SER A 1202 -25.19 14.40 29.76
C SER A 1202 -25.83 14.24 28.39
N VAL A 1203 -25.20 13.43 27.54
CA VAL A 1203 -25.69 13.14 26.20
C VAL A 1203 -25.46 11.68 25.87
N LYS A 1204 -26.38 11.10 25.10
CA LYS A 1204 -26.32 9.72 24.64
C LYS A 1204 -25.87 9.67 23.17
N TRP A 1205 -25.04 8.70 22.86
CA TRP A 1205 -24.63 8.34 21.51
C TRP A 1205 -25.07 6.91 21.20
N TYR A 1206 -25.63 6.71 20.01
CA TYR A 1206 -26.10 5.43 19.51
C TYR A 1206 -25.17 4.92 18.41
N GLN A 1207 -24.74 3.65 18.50
CA GLN A 1207 -23.99 3.00 17.43
C GLN A 1207 -24.97 2.30 16.48
N PHE A 1208 -25.05 2.79 15.25
CA PHE A 1208 -25.78 2.15 14.17
C PHE A 1208 -24.86 1.21 13.41
N LYS A 1209 -25.39 0.03 13.07
CA LYS A 1209 -24.76 -0.98 12.23
C LYS A 1209 -25.83 -1.56 11.31
N ILE A 1210 -25.78 -1.15 10.04
CA ILE A 1210 -26.79 -1.46 9.02
C ILE A 1210 -26.21 -2.54 8.09
N PRO A 1211 -26.79 -3.75 8.02
CA PRO A 1211 -26.34 -4.80 7.11
C PRO A 1211 -26.66 -4.42 5.66
N VAL A 1212 -25.64 -4.40 4.81
CA VAL A 1212 -25.77 -4.04 3.39
C VAL A 1212 -26.60 -5.08 2.62
N GLN A 1213 -26.55 -6.35 3.03
CA GLN A 1213 -27.30 -7.43 2.36
C GLN A 1213 -28.82 -7.41 2.65
N GLU A 1214 -29.30 -6.56 3.56
CA GLU A 1214 -30.74 -6.43 3.91
C GLU A 1214 -31.29 -5.03 3.57
N PRO A 1215 -31.47 -4.73 2.27
CA PRO A 1215 -31.98 -3.44 1.81
C PRO A 1215 -33.46 -3.22 2.13
#